data_AF-A0A965G480-F1
#
_entry.id   AF-A0A965G480-F1
#
_cell.length_a   1.000
_cell.length_b   1.000
_cell.length_c   1.000
_cell.angle_alpha   90.00
_cell.angle_beta   90.00
_cell.angle_gamma   90.00
#
_symmetry.space_group_name_H-M   'P 1'
#
loop_
_entity.id
_entity.type
_entity.pdbx_description
1 polymer ?
#
loop_
_entity_poly.entity_id
_entity_poly.type
_entity_poly.pdbx_seq_one_letter_code
_entity_poly.pdbx_strand_id
1 'polypeptide(L)'
;NLVSFVVTDNGAFGSSRIFLAAATAQVGAPGQIPVGAADSDGDGIPDSYELGLPSSTKPDDADTDRDGLSDGVEIAGTTDPLVADTDGDGLTDRQEAVLGTNPLLTDTDGDGLNDNVETGTGVFVSATNTGTDPTKADTDGDGVSDGAEVRSGTNPFLKPSFPANTFSVSFNGTSTQRVISPRPVQDDFTFSFWIKTSAAGTGSTYWFEGRGLLDGEVAGVTDDFGTSLMAGGKVGFGVGNPDTTLISSKSVNDNSWHHVAVTRVAATGTMMIYVDGVLDRSGTGPTGRKGAPPRLTLGSLQTNLRFFSGEMADFRIYDRAASGAEVWQLANQISITGSAAVATLLVDADGDGLDDAIDPDPTKVDTDGDGLTDGQEVNTYGTNPSLADTDGDGVNDKREVDYGTSPTVANVFNRLINGSFEDGTIKPTPASQVVIVPQDSVPGWKTTAVNTTNAADQFKIELWYSGFQPGGSGGSAGGDGNTLAELNYVASETLYQDVIMTVDAAVSYSFLHRGRSGTETMEFRIDRLAAGPGSAVEANFFTRTVSTGNGAWVRYHGTPPGTVQAGNTYRFSYRSVIPATGGGGNLLDGASFEIDRDADGLTDSVETNTGTFVSASNTGTNPLDDDTDNDGLKDGEEVFVYGTNPVLADTDGDGLNDNVETKTGTYVSGTDTGTDPLKADTDGDGLNDKVETKTGTFVSATDTGTDPVVADTDGDGVSDGVEVADDTNPNNTFNFKTTANFGYTGGFQTFTVPEGVSRVSFSLQGADGANFQNGWFVFGGQGG
;
A
#
# COMPACT_ATOMS: atom_id res chain seq x y z
N ASN A 1 8.12 72.12 1.52
CA ASN A 1 7.65 72.72 0.24
C ASN A 1 7.13 71.61 -0.65
N LEU A 2 5.82 71.55 -0.87
CA LEU A 2 5.16 70.57 -1.74
C LEU A 2 5.20 71.05 -3.19
N VAL A 3 5.56 70.16 -4.13
CA VAL A 3 5.33 70.33 -5.57
C VAL A 3 4.82 69.00 -6.13
N SER A 4 3.73 69.04 -6.90
CA SER A 4 3.07 67.91 -7.55
C SER A 4 3.24 68.02 -9.07
N PHE A 5 3.39 66.89 -9.76
CA PHE A 5 3.31 66.81 -11.23
C PHE A 5 2.33 65.72 -11.66
N VAL A 6 1.58 66.00 -12.74
CA VAL A 6 0.69 65.10 -13.46
C VAL A 6 1.29 64.87 -14.85
N VAL A 7 1.38 63.62 -15.30
CA VAL A 7 1.69 63.27 -16.69
C VAL A 7 0.58 62.38 -17.24
N THR A 8 -0.01 62.79 -18.36
CA THR A 8 -0.94 61.99 -19.18
C THR A 8 -0.16 61.21 -20.23
N ASP A 9 -0.36 59.90 -20.28
CA ASP A 9 0.16 59.03 -21.36
C ASP A 9 -0.95 58.75 -22.39
N ASN A 10 -0.60 58.82 -23.68
CA ASN A 10 -1.47 58.53 -24.82
C ASN A 10 -0.82 57.39 -25.62
N GLY A 11 -1.22 56.15 -25.34
CA GLY A 11 -1.27 55.09 -26.35
C GLY A 11 -0.47 53.82 -26.08
N ALA A 12 -1.22 52.81 -25.60
CA ALA A 12 -1.10 51.38 -25.93
C ALA A 12 0.00 50.51 -25.26
N PHE A 13 -0.31 50.15 -24.01
CA PHE A 13 -0.23 48.81 -23.37
C PHE A 13 1.00 47.91 -23.58
N GLY A 14 1.90 47.97 -22.60
CA GLY A 14 2.82 46.92 -22.16
C GLY A 14 3.48 47.36 -20.84
N SER A 15 3.20 46.65 -19.75
CA SER A 15 3.57 46.97 -18.35
C SER A 15 4.97 47.56 -18.16
N SER A 16 5.06 48.83 -17.74
CA SER A 16 6.30 49.47 -17.29
C SER A 16 6.07 50.14 -15.93
N ARG A 17 6.76 49.66 -14.90
CA ARG A 17 6.77 50.23 -13.55
C ARG A 17 7.54 51.56 -13.58
N ILE A 18 6.97 52.61 -12.98
CA ILE A 18 7.58 53.93 -12.84
C ILE A 18 8.65 53.83 -11.74
N PHE A 19 9.93 54.00 -12.09
CA PHE A 19 11.00 54.20 -11.12
C PHE A 19 10.98 55.66 -10.65
N LEU A 20 10.69 55.86 -9.37
CA LEU A 20 10.84 57.14 -8.69
C LEU A 20 12.32 57.31 -8.33
N ALA A 21 13.13 57.83 -9.25
CA ALA A 21 14.48 58.25 -8.91
C ALA A 21 14.40 59.49 -8.01
N ALA A 22 14.56 59.31 -6.71
CA ALA A 22 14.81 60.40 -5.79
C ALA A 22 16.13 61.06 -6.20
N ALA A 23 16.05 62.31 -6.68
CA ALA A 23 17.22 63.14 -6.85
C ALA A 23 17.75 63.49 -5.45
N THR A 24 18.77 62.77 -4.99
CA THR A 24 19.63 63.25 -3.90
C THR A 24 20.53 64.34 -4.45
N ALA A 25 20.49 65.49 -3.79
CA ALA A 25 21.37 66.61 -4.05
C ALA A 25 22.83 66.13 -3.96
N GLN A 26 23.61 66.41 -5.01
CA GLN A 26 25.06 66.40 -4.95
C GLN A 26 25.51 67.31 -3.79
N VAL A 27 25.89 66.69 -2.68
CA VAL A 27 26.80 67.29 -1.70
C VAL A 27 28.10 66.52 -1.82
N GLY A 28 29.10 67.17 -2.41
CA GLY A 28 30.54 66.93 -2.15
C GLY A 28 31.12 65.55 -2.49
N ALA A 29 32.04 65.55 -3.46
CA ALA A 29 33.04 64.53 -3.68
C ALA A 29 33.84 64.17 -2.39
N PRO A 30 34.47 62.98 -2.32
CA PRO A 30 35.08 62.43 -1.11
C PRO A 30 36.32 63.22 -0.67
N GLY A 31 36.46 63.39 0.65
CA GLY A 31 37.67 63.89 1.28
C GLY A 31 37.54 65.30 1.86
N GLN A 32 37.03 65.38 3.08
CA GLN A 32 37.68 66.00 4.25
C GLN A 32 36.69 66.02 5.41
N ILE A 33 36.73 64.99 6.26
CA ILE A 33 36.26 65.11 7.65
C ILE A 33 36.99 66.33 8.25
N PRO A 34 36.30 67.22 8.98
CA PRO A 34 36.97 68.31 9.67
C PRO A 34 38.13 67.73 10.50
N VAL A 35 39.36 68.07 10.13
CA VAL A 35 40.57 67.58 10.81
C VAL A 35 40.47 68.05 12.27
N GLY A 36 40.10 67.13 13.17
CA GLY A 36 39.88 67.39 14.59
C GLY A 36 38.46 67.16 15.14
N ALA A 37 37.52 66.59 14.37
CA ALA A 37 36.30 66.03 14.95
C ALA A 37 36.65 64.79 15.78
N ALA A 38 36.05 64.65 16.97
CA ALA A 38 36.17 63.44 17.76
C ALA A 38 35.43 62.30 17.04
N ASP A 39 36.07 61.14 17.04
CA ASP A 39 35.61 59.84 16.55
C ASP A 39 36.08 58.88 17.65
N SER A 40 35.18 58.64 18.60
CA SER A 40 35.49 58.13 19.93
C SER A 40 35.68 56.62 19.94
N ASP A 41 35.14 55.89 18.97
CA ASP A 41 35.28 54.44 18.78
C ASP A 41 36.09 54.05 17.53
N GLY A 42 36.35 54.98 16.61
CA GLY A 42 37.29 54.81 15.51
C GLY A 42 36.70 54.09 14.29
N ASP A 43 35.39 54.08 14.14
CA ASP A 43 34.68 53.38 13.06
C ASP A 43 34.65 54.17 11.73
N GLY A 44 35.09 55.43 11.76
CA GLY A 44 35.15 56.34 10.62
C GLY A 44 33.98 57.33 10.52
N ILE A 45 33.04 57.29 11.47
CA ILE A 45 31.96 58.26 11.66
C ILE A 45 32.35 59.20 12.82
N PRO A 46 32.31 60.53 12.64
CA PRO A 46 32.56 61.44 13.77
C PRO A 46 31.40 61.46 14.78
N ASP A 47 31.69 61.56 16.10
CA ASP A 47 30.70 61.62 17.20
C ASP A 47 29.54 62.58 16.93
N SER A 48 29.83 63.72 16.28
CA SER A 48 28.83 64.75 15.95
C SER A 48 27.79 64.33 14.91
N TYR A 49 28.12 63.32 14.09
CA TYR A 49 27.27 62.76 13.05
C TYR A 49 26.40 61.63 13.60
N GLU A 50 26.94 60.81 14.49
CA GLU A 50 26.21 59.76 15.23
C GLU A 50 25.19 60.34 16.23
N LEU A 51 25.44 61.55 16.73
CA LEU A 51 24.46 62.28 17.57
C LEU A 51 23.39 63.01 16.74
N GLY A 52 23.47 63.00 15.40
CA GLY A 52 22.56 63.69 14.50
C GLY A 52 21.71 62.72 13.68
N LEU A 53 20.38 62.80 13.79
CA LEU A 53 19.46 62.07 12.92
C LEU A 53 19.89 62.21 11.43
N PRO A 54 20.11 61.10 10.69
CA PRO A 54 19.41 59.82 10.80
C PRO A 54 20.20 58.62 11.36
N SER A 55 21.50 58.72 11.67
CA SER A 55 22.29 57.62 12.24
C SER A 55 22.15 57.65 13.76
N SER A 56 21.25 56.84 14.35
CA SER A 56 21.09 56.74 15.82
C SER A 56 22.12 55.80 16.46
N THR A 57 23.32 55.77 15.89
CA THR A 57 24.45 54.94 16.30
C THR A 57 25.09 55.48 17.58
N LYS A 58 25.92 54.69 18.26
CA LYS A 58 26.51 55.09 19.55
C LYS A 58 27.96 55.54 19.35
N PRO A 59 28.32 56.80 19.70
CA PRO A 59 29.68 57.31 19.52
C PRO A 59 30.82 56.57 20.21
N ASP A 60 30.51 55.62 21.09
CA ASP A 60 31.48 54.84 21.84
C ASP A 60 31.40 53.33 21.54
N ASP A 61 30.68 52.94 20.48
CA ASP A 61 30.42 51.56 20.08
C ASP A 61 30.50 51.44 18.56
N ALA A 62 31.68 51.07 18.04
CA ALA A 62 31.96 51.01 16.61
C ALA A 62 31.08 50.02 15.81
N ASP A 63 30.24 49.22 16.47
CA ASP A 63 29.37 48.18 15.93
C ASP A 63 28.09 48.15 16.80
N THR A 64 27.13 49.00 16.45
CA THR A 64 26.00 49.35 17.31
C THR A 64 25.02 48.19 17.50
N ASP A 65 24.82 47.35 16.49
CA ASP A 65 23.90 46.22 16.49
C ASP A 65 24.58 44.85 16.70
N ARG A 66 25.91 44.81 16.65
CA ARG A 66 26.78 43.68 17.02
C ARG A 66 26.74 42.51 16.06
N ASP A 67 26.55 42.79 14.79
CA ASP A 67 26.62 41.82 13.72
C ASP A 67 28.08 41.55 13.27
N GLY A 68 28.99 42.48 13.61
CA GLY A 68 30.43 42.43 13.36
C GLY A 68 30.90 43.16 12.09
N LEU A 69 30.03 43.92 11.44
CA LEU A 69 30.37 45.10 10.63
C LEU A 69 30.41 46.33 11.55
N SER A 70 31.12 47.37 11.13
CA SER A 70 31.14 48.63 11.89
C SER A 70 30.11 49.59 11.31
N ASP A 71 29.55 50.49 12.12
CA ASP A 71 28.51 51.41 11.67
C ASP A 71 28.96 52.22 10.43
N GLY A 72 30.24 52.66 10.42
CA GLY A 72 30.85 53.33 9.28
C GLY A 72 30.96 52.48 8.00
N VAL A 73 31.09 51.15 8.11
CA VAL A 73 31.11 50.22 6.98
C VAL A 73 29.70 50.01 6.43
N GLU A 74 28.71 49.86 7.29
CA GLU A 74 27.31 49.63 6.92
C GLU A 74 26.70 50.85 6.24
N ILE A 75 26.91 52.05 6.78
CA ILE A 75 26.46 53.30 6.14
C ILE A 75 27.10 53.48 4.75
N ALA A 76 28.35 53.06 4.57
CA ALA A 76 29.01 53.08 3.27
C ALA A 76 28.51 51.97 2.33
N GLY A 77 28.14 50.82 2.89
CA GLY A 77 27.63 49.61 2.23
C GLY A 77 26.12 49.61 1.97
N THR A 78 25.40 50.63 2.44
CA THR A 78 23.93 50.82 2.32
C THR A 78 23.05 49.88 3.13
N THR A 79 23.60 49.19 4.14
CA THR A 79 22.84 48.44 5.15
C THR A 79 22.45 49.33 6.35
N ASP A 80 21.59 48.85 7.26
CA ASP A 80 21.12 49.62 8.43
C ASP A 80 21.94 49.29 9.68
N PRO A 81 22.81 50.20 10.19
CA PRO A 81 23.72 49.94 11.32
C PRO A 81 23.04 49.75 12.69
N LEU A 82 21.72 49.62 12.70
CA LEU A 82 20.90 49.37 13.88
C LEU A 82 20.20 48.01 13.82
N VAL A 83 20.38 47.27 12.73
CA VAL A 83 19.66 46.04 12.43
C VAL A 83 20.66 45.03 11.85
N ALA A 84 21.06 44.08 12.70
CA ALA A 84 22.07 43.08 12.34
C ALA A 84 21.74 42.23 11.10
N ASP A 85 20.48 42.20 10.66
CA ASP A 85 19.97 41.47 9.49
C ASP A 85 19.02 42.43 8.76
N THR A 86 19.56 43.17 7.79
CA THR A 86 18.88 44.33 7.19
C THR A 86 17.65 43.94 6.39
N ASP A 87 17.64 42.78 5.71
CA ASP A 87 16.52 42.34 4.88
C ASP A 87 15.59 41.30 5.55
N GLY A 88 16.02 40.73 6.68
CA GLY A 88 15.22 39.89 7.56
C GLY A 88 15.13 38.43 7.10
N ASP A 89 16.08 37.94 6.32
CA ASP A 89 16.11 36.54 5.88
C ASP A 89 16.69 35.59 6.95
N GLY A 90 17.42 36.11 7.94
CA GLY A 90 18.03 35.35 9.02
C GLY A 90 19.55 35.19 8.94
N LEU A 91 20.20 35.70 7.89
CA LEU A 91 21.64 35.97 7.85
C LEU A 91 21.92 37.40 8.31
N THR A 92 23.04 37.60 9.01
CA THR A 92 23.48 38.96 9.32
C THR A 92 24.16 39.61 8.13
N ASP A 93 24.15 40.94 8.04
CA ASP A 93 24.79 41.68 6.94
C ASP A 93 26.26 41.27 6.76
N ARG A 94 26.96 41.01 7.89
CA ARG A 94 28.31 40.45 7.89
C ARG A 94 28.41 39.06 7.27
N GLN A 95 27.46 38.17 7.58
CA GLN A 95 27.46 36.80 7.06
C GLN A 95 27.24 36.80 5.55
N GLU A 96 26.35 37.63 5.07
CA GLU A 96 26.08 37.81 3.64
C GLU A 96 27.29 38.38 2.91
N ALA A 97 27.96 39.37 3.49
CA ALA A 97 29.23 39.88 2.96
C ALA A 97 30.32 38.80 2.83
N VAL A 98 30.29 37.75 3.66
CA VAL A 98 31.21 36.61 3.58
C VAL A 98 30.76 35.59 2.52
N LEU A 99 29.46 35.35 2.39
CA LEU A 99 28.87 34.44 1.41
C LEU A 99 28.83 35.03 -0.01
N GLY A 100 28.96 36.35 -0.13
CA GLY A 100 28.86 37.06 -1.40
C GLY A 100 27.42 37.32 -1.85
N THR A 101 26.46 37.18 -0.93
CA THR A 101 25.05 37.50 -1.12
C THR A 101 24.78 38.98 -0.88
N ASN A 102 23.57 39.45 -1.21
CA ASN A 102 23.21 40.85 -1.14
C ASN A 102 22.34 41.15 0.09
N PRO A 103 22.84 41.89 1.10
CA PRO A 103 22.17 42.15 2.39
C PRO A 103 20.94 43.05 2.35
N LEU A 104 20.39 43.27 1.16
CA LEU A 104 19.19 44.04 0.91
C LEU A 104 18.12 43.21 0.20
N LEU A 105 18.38 41.93 -0.06
CA LEU A 105 17.54 40.99 -0.80
C LEU A 105 17.59 39.62 -0.14
N THR A 106 16.46 39.19 0.42
CA THR A 106 16.33 37.88 1.06
C THR A 106 16.56 36.68 0.12
N ASP A 107 16.73 36.91 -1.18
CA ASP A 107 16.91 35.94 -2.28
C ASP A 107 17.79 36.65 -3.33
N THR A 108 19.09 36.39 -3.29
CA THR A 108 20.11 37.13 -4.05
C THR A 108 20.05 36.85 -5.54
N ASP A 109 19.80 35.61 -5.96
CA ASP A 109 19.83 35.19 -7.36
C ASP A 109 18.44 35.07 -8.01
N GLY A 110 17.38 35.19 -7.22
CA GLY A 110 16.00 35.33 -7.65
C GLY A 110 15.32 34.02 -8.04
N ASP A 111 15.78 32.90 -7.51
CA ASP A 111 15.34 31.56 -7.87
C ASP A 111 14.14 31.06 -7.02
N GLY A 112 13.85 31.79 -5.94
CA GLY A 112 12.76 31.54 -5.00
C GLY A 112 13.14 30.80 -3.73
N LEU A 113 14.42 30.54 -3.49
CA LEU A 113 15.00 30.19 -2.19
C LEU A 113 15.56 31.45 -1.52
N ASN A 114 15.59 31.47 -0.19
CA ASN A 114 16.24 32.55 0.54
C ASN A 114 17.73 32.22 0.75
N ASP A 115 18.58 33.23 0.81
CA ASP A 115 20.04 33.04 0.95
C ASP A 115 20.39 32.19 2.19
N ASN A 116 19.64 32.37 3.29
CA ASN A 116 19.82 31.60 4.51
C ASN A 116 19.58 30.07 4.38
N VAL A 117 18.81 29.61 3.40
CA VAL A 117 18.59 28.17 3.17
C VAL A 117 19.62 27.56 2.21
N GLU A 118 20.32 28.39 1.46
CA GLU A 118 21.27 28.01 0.42
C GLU A 118 22.71 28.05 0.94
N THR A 119 23.08 27.01 1.68
CA THR A 119 24.33 27.04 2.46
C THR A 119 25.63 26.95 1.63
N GLY A 120 25.55 26.77 0.31
CA GLY A 120 26.73 26.65 -0.58
C GLY A 120 27.63 25.45 -0.27
N THR A 121 27.13 24.46 0.47
CA THR A 121 27.91 23.28 0.89
C THR A 121 28.07 22.24 -0.21
N GLY A 122 27.26 22.30 -1.26
CA GLY A 122 27.20 21.30 -2.31
C GLY A 122 26.50 20.00 -1.88
N VAL A 123 25.81 20.00 -0.74
CA VAL A 123 25.12 18.83 -0.19
C VAL A 123 23.70 19.22 0.20
N PHE A 124 22.72 18.58 -0.44
CA PHE A 124 21.32 18.76 -0.08
C PHE A 124 21.00 18.08 1.26
N VAL A 125 20.59 18.86 2.26
CA VAL A 125 20.19 18.36 3.58
C VAL A 125 18.66 18.36 3.72
N SER A 126 18.00 19.45 3.32
CA SER A 126 16.55 19.61 3.40
C SER A 126 16.07 20.83 2.60
N ALA A 127 14.76 21.04 2.47
CA ALA A 127 14.20 22.25 1.85
C ALA A 127 14.52 23.56 2.61
N THR A 128 14.98 23.47 3.87
CA THR A 128 15.44 24.61 4.68
C THR A 128 16.97 24.65 4.82
N ASN A 129 17.68 23.76 4.12
CA ASN A 129 19.14 23.72 4.01
C ASN A 129 19.48 22.93 2.74
N THR A 130 19.43 23.60 1.60
CA THR A 130 19.50 22.99 0.27
C THR A 130 20.92 22.71 -0.17
N GLY A 131 21.90 23.40 0.43
CA GLY A 131 23.31 23.29 0.08
C GLY A 131 23.68 23.90 -1.28
N THR A 132 22.70 24.44 -2.01
CA THR A 132 22.85 25.10 -3.32
C THR A 132 23.64 26.40 -3.18
N ASP A 133 24.15 26.91 -4.30
CA ASP A 133 24.95 28.14 -4.32
C ASP A 133 24.00 29.36 -4.31
N PRO A 134 23.96 30.17 -3.23
CA PRO A 134 23.01 31.28 -3.07
C PRO A 134 23.20 32.43 -4.07
N THR A 135 24.19 32.31 -4.95
CA THR A 135 24.49 33.29 -5.99
C THR A 135 24.22 32.77 -7.40
N LYS A 136 23.69 31.55 -7.52
CA LYS A 136 23.37 30.89 -8.78
C LYS A 136 22.01 30.23 -8.72
N ALA A 137 21.07 30.86 -9.43
CA ALA A 137 19.72 30.35 -9.57
C ALA A 137 19.59 28.94 -10.18
N ASP A 138 20.66 28.32 -10.68
CA ASP A 138 20.71 26.98 -11.28
C ASP A 138 22.14 26.44 -11.01
N THR A 139 22.30 25.68 -9.91
CA THR A 139 23.62 25.28 -9.40
C THR A 139 24.32 24.29 -10.31
N ASP A 140 23.59 23.38 -10.96
CA ASP A 140 24.16 22.32 -11.80
C ASP A 140 24.15 22.61 -13.32
N GLY A 141 23.43 23.66 -13.73
CA GLY A 141 23.36 24.15 -15.11
C GLY A 141 22.50 23.28 -16.02
N ASP A 142 21.46 22.63 -15.51
CA ASP A 142 20.51 21.85 -16.31
C ASP A 142 19.37 22.68 -16.92
N GLY A 143 19.23 23.93 -16.48
CA GLY A 143 18.24 24.90 -16.94
C GLY A 143 16.94 24.93 -16.12
N VAL A 144 16.87 24.20 -15.01
CA VAL A 144 15.86 24.36 -13.94
C VAL A 144 16.51 25.10 -12.79
N SER A 145 15.73 25.95 -12.11
CA SER A 145 16.27 26.64 -10.94
C SER A 145 16.25 25.77 -9.71
N ASP A 146 17.20 25.94 -8.80
CA ASP A 146 17.32 25.13 -7.59
C ASP A 146 16.02 25.19 -6.77
N GLY A 147 15.43 26.37 -6.61
CA GLY A 147 14.14 26.58 -5.96
C GLY A 147 12.93 25.94 -6.67
N ALA A 148 13.00 25.72 -7.99
CA ALA A 148 11.98 24.97 -8.72
C ALA A 148 12.15 23.46 -8.52
N GLU A 149 13.38 22.99 -8.40
CA GLU A 149 13.70 21.59 -8.13
C GLU A 149 13.30 21.18 -6.72
N VAL A 150 13.65 21.97 -5.70
CA VAL A 150 13.25 21.73 -4.31
C VAL A 150 11.74 21.66 -4.16
N ARG A 151 10.99 22.56 -4.84
CA ARG A 151 9.52 22.55 -4.84
C ARG A 151 8.92 21.32 -5.53
N SER A 152 9.65 20.75 -6.47
CA SER A 152 9.23 19.58 -7.27
C SER A 152 9.76 18.25 -6.71
N GLY A 153 10.62 18.30 -5.69
CA GLY A 153 11.28 17.14 -5.10
C GLY A 153 12.38 16.52 -5.99
N THR A 154 13.00 17.30 -6.87
CA THR A 154 14.14 16.87 -7.70
C THR A 154 15.48 17.33 -7.09
N ASN A 155 16.61 16.81 -7.58
CA ASN A 155 17.93 17.05 -6.96
C ASN A 155 18.68 18.20 -7.65
N PRO A 156 18.96 19.33 -6.96
CA PRO A 156 19.63 20.52 -7.50
C PRO A 156 21.09 20.38 -7.96
N PHE A 157 21.67 19.18 -7.82
CA PHE A 157 23.07 18.90 -8.17
C PHE A 157 23.22 17.90 -9.31
N LEU A 158 22.12 17.43 -9.88
CA LEU A 158 22.12 16.30 -10.80
C LEU A 158 21.40 16.57 -12.12
N LYS A 159 22.23 16.75 -13.14
CA LYS A 159 21.79 16.88 -14.52
C LYS A 159 21.44 15.52 -15.17
N PRO A 160 20.23 15.39 -15.75
CA PRO A 160 19.83 14.25 -16.59
C PRO A 160 20.88 13.88 -17.65
N SER A 161 21.31 12.62 -17.67
CA SER A 161 22.32 12.14 -18.62
C SER A 161 21.98 10.76 -19.17
N PHE A 162 22.24 10.56 -20.47
CA PHE A 162 21.96 9.28 -21.10
C PHE A 162 22.82 8.18 -20.45
N PRO A 163 22.20 7.11 -19.95
CA PRO A 163 22.93 6.07 -19.28
C PRO A 163 23.94 5.40 -20.25
N ALA A 164 25.23 5.39 -19.90
CA ALA A 164 26.28 4.81 -20.75
C ALA A 164 26.11 3.28 -20.91
N ASN A 165 26.51 2.65 -22.03
CA ASN A 165 26.12 1.29 -22.49
C ASN A 165 24.64 0.85 -22.39
N THR A 166 23.68 1.77 -22.46
CA THR A 166 22.30 1.36 -22.78
C THR A 166 22.22 0.89 -24.24
N PHE A 167 21.63 -0.30 -24.45
CA PHE A 167 21.34 -0.78 -25.81
C PHE A 167 20.26 0.08 -26.46
N SER A 168 20.57 0.69 -27.60
CA SER A 168 19.60 1.43 -28.43
C SER A 168 19.06 0.57 -29.57
N VAL A 169 17.82 0.86 -29.98
CA VAL A 169 17.21 0.36 -31.21
C VAL A 169 17.27 1.46 -32.26
N SER A 170 17.85 1.16 -33.42
CA SER A 170 17.90 2.10 -34.54
C SER A 170 16.68 1.96 -35.46
N PHE A 171 16.13 3.12 -35.87
CA PHE A 171 15.02 3.25 -36.79
C PHE A 171 15.46 4.03 -38.03
N ASN A 172 15.24 3.44 -39.21
CA ASN A 172 15.68 3.99 -40.50
C ASN A 172 14.67 4.93 -41.17
N GLY A 173 13.55 5.29 -40.52
CA GLY A 173 12.51 6.12 -41.13
C GLY A 173 11.70 5.42 -42.22
N THR A 174 11.71 4.09 -42.27
CA THR A 174 10.92 3.28 -43.21
C THR A 174 10.13 2.19 -42.48
N SER A 175 9.25 1.50 -43.20
CA SER A 175 8.39 0.45 -42.61
C SER A 175 9.11 -0.81 -42.16
N THR A 176 10.42 -0.95 -42.38
CA THR A 176 11.16 -2.18 -42.09
C THR A 176 11.65 -2.28 -40.66
N GLN A 177 11.68 -1.17 -39.91
CA GLN A 177 12.15 -1.13 -38.52
C GLN A 177 11.08 -0.48 -37.65
N ARG A 178 10.29 -1.32 -36.97
CA ARG A 178 9.30 -0.93 -35.95
C ARG A 178 9.10 -2.09 -34.99
N VAL A 179 8.75 -1.79 -33.74
CA VAL A 179 8.39 -2.82 -32.74
C VAL A 179 6.89 -2.77 -32.51
N ILE A 180 6.24 -3.93 -32.48
CA ILE A 180 4.81 -4.04 -32.23
C ILE A 180 4.63 -4.78 -30.90
N SER A 181 3.87 -4.18 -30.00
CA SER A 181 3.54 -4.75 -28.70
C SER A 181 2.02 -4.77 -28.48
N PRO A 182 1.45 -5.75 -27.76
CA PRO A 182 0.10 -5.62 -27.22
C PRO A 182 -0.06 -4.30 -26.46
N ARG A 183 -1.28 -3.77 -26.35
CA ARG A 183 -1.55 -2.55 -25.57
C ARG A 183 -1.60 -2.91 -24.07
N PRO A 184 -0.60 -2.51 -23.25
CA PRO A 184 -0.58 -2.88 -21.83
C PRO A 184 -1.38 -1.91 -20.95
N VAL A 185 -1.70 -0.72 -21.46
CA VAL A 185 -2.33 0.38 -20.69
C VAL A 185 -3.53 0.99 -21.43
N GLN A 186 -4.37 1.74 -20.71
CA GLN A 186 -5.62 2.31 -21.24
C GLN A 186 -6.21 3.38 -20.33
N ASP A 187 -6.03 3.25 -19.02
CA ASP A 187 -6.55 4.19 -18.05
C ASP A 187 -5.43 5.19 -17.73
N ASP A 188 -4.81 5.04 -16.56
CA ASP A 188 -3.61 5.82 -16.21
C ASP A 188 -2.38 5.20 -16.87
N PHE A 189 -1.42 6.03 -17.24
CA PHE A 189 -0.14 5.53 -17.74
C PHE A 189 0.99 6.54 -17.73
N THR A 190 2.20 5.99 -17.80
CA THR A 190 3.43 6.73 -18.10
C THR A 190 4.19 6.01 -19.21
N PHE A 191 4.65 6.75 -20.21
CA PHE A 191 5.70 6.28 -21.11
C PHE A 191 6.98 7.02 -20.79
N SER A 192 8.10 6.30 -20.74
CA SER A 192 9.44 6.86 -20.52
C SER A 192 10.40 6.20 -21.50
N PHE A 193 11.22 6.99 -22.18
CA PHE A 193 12.22 6.48 -23.11
C PHE A 193 13.26 7.55 -23.45
N TRP A 194 14.43 7.11 -23.88
CA TRP A 194 15.47 7.98 -24.43
C TRP A 194 15.39 8.01 -25.95
N ILE A 195 15.61 9.17 -26.55
CA ILE A 195 15.66 9.37 -28.01
C ILE A 195 16.90 10.14 -28.43
N LYS A 196 17.39 9.82 -29.63
CA LYS A 196 18.43 10.59 -30.32
C LYS A 196 18.10 10.68 -31.79
N THR A 197 17.94 11.90 -32.30
CA THR A 197 17.57 12.12 -33.70
C THR A 197 18.04 13.47 -34.23
N SER A 198 18.27 13.54 -35.54
CA SER A 198 18.39 14.81 -36.29
C SER A 198 17.17 15.05 -37.19
N ALA A 199 16.25 14.10 -37.25
CA ALA A 199 15.07 14.20 -38.10
C ALA A 199 14.14 15.27 -37.56
N ALA A 200 13.67 16.16 -38.43
CA ALA A 200 12.46 16.89 -38.13
C ALA A 200 11.26 15.92 -38.22
N GLY A 201 10.38 16.00 -37.22
CA GLY A 201 9.05 15.41 -37.29
C GLY A 201 8.18 16.08 -38.36
N THR A 202 6.91 15.69 -38.40
CA THR A 202 5.91 16.27 -39.33
C THR A 202 4.70 16.77 -38.55
N GLY A 203 3.88 17.64 -39.16
CA GLY A 203 2.69 18.16 -38.49
C GLY A 203 2.98 19.15 -37.37
N SER A 204 2.04 20.04 -37.10
CA SER A 204 2.20 21.09 -36.08
C SER A 204 1.00 21.24 -35.16
N THR A 205 -0.04 20.43 -35.37
CA THR A 205 -1.33 20.59 -34.69
C THR A 205 -1.70 19.35 -33.89
N TYR A 206 -1.69 18.17 -34.54
CA TYR A 206 -2.14 16.92 -33.93
C TYR A 206 -1.02 15.89 -33.90
N TRP A 207 -0.90 15.12 -32.82
CA TRP A 207 0.18 14.12 -32.66
C TRP A 207 0.20 13.10 -33.82
N PHE A 208 -0.96 12.68 -34.31
CA PHE A 208 -1.03 11.73 -35.41
C PHE A 208 -0.49 12.30 -36.73
N GLU A 209 -0.26 13.61 -36.85
CA GLU A 209 0.44 14.22 -38.00
C GLU A 209 1.97 14.03 -37.94
N GLY A 210 2.50 13.71 -36.75
CA GLY A 210 3.90 13.46 -36.46
C GLY A 210 4.40 12.08 -36.82
N ARG A 211 5.72 11.89 -36.71
CA ARG A 211 6.35 10.57 -36.87
C ARG A 211 6.20 9.81 -35.56
N GLY A 212 5.54 8.65 -35.57
CA GLY A 212 5.22 7.94 -34.33
C GLY A 212 6.46 7.53 -33.55
N LEU A 213 6.47 7.85 -32.25
CA LEU A 213 7.51 7.45 -31.30
C LEU A 213 7.06 6.14 -30.64
N LEU A 214 6.19 6.21 -29.63
CA LEU A 214 5.32 5.11 -29.20
C LEU A 214 3.88 5.51 -29.43
N ASP A 215 3.20 4.83 -30.35
CA ASP A 215 1.90 5.27 -30.82
C ASP A 215 0.84 4.17 -30.86
N GLY A 216 -0.39 4.57 -30.54
CA GLY A 216 -1.62 3.78 -30.60
C GLY A 216 -2.68 4.35 -31.54
N GLU A 217 -2.42 5.39 -32.32
CA GLU A 217 -3.40 6.07 -33.20
C GLU A 217 -4.33 5.11 -33.95
N VAL A 218 -5.64 5.29 -33.82
CA VAL A 218 -6.68 4.57 -34.56
C VAL A 218 -7.48 5.58 -35.37
N ALA A 219 -7.39 5.48 -36.70
CA ALA A 219 -7.98 6.45 -37.61
C ALA A 219 -9.44 6.81 -37.28
N GLY A 220 -9.68 8.11 -37.07
CA GLY A 220 -10.98 8.67 -36.69
C GLY A 220 -10.91 9.33 -35.32
N VAL A 221 -12.03 9.84 -34.82
CA VAL A 221 -12.11 10.36 -33.46
C VAL A 221 -12.42 9.19 -32.54
N THR A 222 -11.39 8.59 -31.95
CA THR A 222 -11.53 7.38 -31.12
C THR A 222 -10.84 7.52 -29.77
N ASP A 223 -11.11 6.60 -28.85
CA ASP A 223 -10.48 6.57 -27.52
C ASP A 223 -9.06 5.99 -27.60
N ASP A 224 -8.18 6.69 -28.30
CA ASP A 224 -6.78 6.34 -28.54
C ASP A 224 -5.81 7.32 -27.89
N PHE A 225 -4.52 7.05 -28.07
CA PHE A 225 -3.42 7.84 -27.54
C PHE A 225 -2.13 7.53 -28.30
N GLY A 226 -1.15 8.43 -28.17
CA GLY A 226 0.17 8.18 -28.71
C GLY A 226 1.15 9.32 -28.52
N THR A 227 2.40 9.03 -28.85
CA THR A 227 3.48 10.01 -28.89
C THR A 227 4.10 10.07 -30.28
N SER A 228 4.56 11.25 -30.67
CA SER A 228 5.11 11.48 -32.00
C SER A 228 6.19 12.56 -31.98
N LEU A 229 7.08 12.51 -32.95
CA LEU A 229 7.97 13.61 -33.27
C LEU A 229 7.25 14.57 -34.23
N MET A 230 7.03 15.78 -33.75
CA MET A 230 6.33 16.88 -34.42
C MET A 230 7.28 17.78 -35.20
N ALA A 231 6.74 18.69 -36.02
CA ALA A 231 7.53 19.72 -36.71
C ALA A 231 8.39 20.52 -35.72
N GLY A 232 9.60 20.89 -36.16
CA GLY A 232 10.59 21.54 -35.29
C GLY A 232 11.26 20.61 -34.29
N GLY A 233 11.04 19.29 -34.41
CA GLY A 233 11.68 18.29 -33.55
C GLY A 233 11.16 18.27 -32.12
N LYS A 234 9.89 18.64 -31.94
CA LYS A 234 9.20 18.65 -30.64
C LYS A 234 8.52 17.31 -30.38
N VAL A 235 8.29 16.98 -29.12
CA VAL A 235 7.51 15.82 -28.70
C VAL A 235 6.03 16.19 -28.70
N GLY A 236 5.22 15.47 -29.46
CA GLY A 236 3.77 15.53 -29.39
C GLY A 236 3.23 14.38 -28.55
N PHE A 237 2.36 14.67 -27.59
CA PHE A 237 1.62 13.69 -26.80
C PHE A 237 0.12 13.90 -27.00
N GLY A 238 -0.57 12.87 -27.49
CA GLY A 238 -1.98 12.97 -27.84
C GLY A 238 -2.86 11.93 -27.19
N VAL A 239 -4.11 12.32 -26.96
CA VAL A 239 -5.21 11.49 -26.46
C VAL A 239 -6.46 11.82 -27.28
N GLY A 240 -7.14 10.80 -27.80
CA GLY A 240 -8.29 10.94 -28.68
C GLY A 240 -9.64 11.09 -27.98
N ASN A 241 -10.66 11.46 -28.77
CA ASN A 241 -12.06 11.64 -28.39
C ASN A 241 -12.36 12.68 -27.28
N PRO A 242 -12.32 13.99 -27.61
CA PRO A 242 -11.79 14.57 -28.85
C PRO A 242 -10.26 14.62 -28.87
N ASP A 243 -9.68 14.62 -30.06
CA ASP A 243 -8.23 14.65 -30.29
C ASP A 243 -7.60 15.88 -29.63
N THR A 244 -6.84 15.64 -28.57
CA THR A 244 -6.14 16.66 -27.80
C THR A 244 -4.65 16.35 -27.85
N THR A 245 -3.84 17.35 -28.18
CA THR A 245 -2.37 17.21 -28.30
C THR A 245 -1.66 18.23 -27.42
N LEU A 246 -0.73 17.78 -26.60
CA LEU A 246 0.33 18.61 -26.03
C LEU A 246 1.57 18.52 -26.91
N ILE A 247 2.25 19.65 -27.13
CA ILE A 247 3.49 19.72 -27.91
C ILE A 247 4.56 20.38 -27.05
N SER A 248 5.70 19.72 -26.88
CA SER A 248 6.78 20.23 -26.04
C SER A 248 7.28 21.62 -26.46
N SER A 249 7.74 22.40 -25.49
CA SER A 249 8.41 23.67 -25.73
C SER A 249 9.83 23.44 -26.25
N LYS A 250 10.55 22.49 -25.63
CA LYS A 250 11.89 22.02 -26.02
C LYS A 250 11.86 21.16 -27.28
N SER A 251 12.88 21.29 -28.12
CA SER A 251 13.17 20.40 -29.24
C SER A 251 14.17 19.32 -28.83
N VAL A 252 14.02 18.12 -29.37
CA VAL A 252 14.81 16.91 -29.05
C VAL A 252 15.57 16.37 -30.27
N ASN A 253 15.69 17.18 -31.34
CA ASN A 253 16.26 16.78 -32.63
C ASN A 253 17.64 17.41 -32.92
N ASP A 254 18.42 17.69 -31.90
CA ASP A 254 19.76 18.25 -31.96
C ASP A 254 20.85 17.18 -32.18
N ASN A 255 20.44 15.92 -32.33
CA ASN A 255 21.30 14.74 -32.42
C ASN A 255 22.04 14.39 -31.11
N SER A 256 21.58 14.90 -29.97
CA SER A 256 21.93 14.47 -28.61
C SER A 256 20.90 13.49 -28.07
N TRP A 257 21.23 12.79 -26.99
CA TRP A 257 20.26 11.96 -26.28
C TRP A 257 19.39 12.85 -25.41
N HIS A 258 18.08 12.65 -25.51
CA HIS A 258 17.08 13.29 -24.67
C HIS A 258 16.20 12.25 -24.00
N HIS A 259 15.93 12.44 -22.71
CA HIS A 259 14.91 11.64 -22.03
C HIS A 259 13.55 12.26 -22.31
N VAL A 260 12.56 11.42 -22.61
CA VAL A 260 11.19 11.86 -22.83
C VAL A 260 10.28 10.98 -21.98
N ALA A 261 9.47 11.63 -21.15
CA ALA A 261 8.37 10.96 -20.49
C ALA A 261 7.05 11.69 -20.68
N VAL A 262 5.96 10.94 -20.75
CA VAL A 262 4.61 11.49 -20.79
C VAL A 262 3.73 10.76 -19.80
N THR A 263 2.89 11.49 -19.07
CA THR A 263 1.99 10.91 -18.07
C THR A 263 0.55 11.29 -18.34
N ARG A 264 -0.37 10.40 -17.98
CA ARG A 264 -1.81 10.61 -18.07
C ARG A 264 -2.53 10.08 -16.84
N VAL A 265 -3.47 10.87 -16.33
CA VAL A 265 -4.48 10.45 -15.34
C VAL A 265 -5.85 10.42 -16.00
N ALA A 266 -6.50 9.25 -16.05
CA ALA A 266 -7.79 9.02 -16.70
C ALA A 266 -8.94 9.74 -15.99
N ALA A 267 -8.91 9.80 -14.66
CA ALA A 267 -9.98 10.43 -13.87
C ALA A 267 -10.07 11.94 -14.13
N THR A 268 -8.93 12.62 -14.20
CA THR A 268 -8.86 14.09 -14.34
C THR A 268 -8.58 14.55 -15.76
N GLY A 269 -8.09 13.66 -16.63
CA GLY A 269 -7.60 14.00 -17.97
C GLY A 269 -6.26 14.73 -17.95
N THR A 270 -5.58 14.81 -16.80
CA THR A 270 -4.28 15.46 -16.69
C THR A 270 -3.28 14.78 -17.61
N MET A 271 -2.58 15.57 -18.41
CA MET A 271 -1.53 15.13 -19.33
C MET A 271 -0.28 15.95 -19.08
N MET A 272 0.89 15.31 -19.06
CA MET A 272 2.17 15.98 -18.91
C MET A 272 3.20 15.44 -19.90
N ILE A 273 4.11 16.31 -20.33
CA ILE A 273 5.32 15.99 -21.09
C ILE A 273 6.51 16.46 -20.26
N TYR A 274 7.44 15.56 -20.05
CA TYR A 274 8.74 15.81 -19.46
C TYR A 274 9.81 15.62 -20.54
N VAL A 275 10.78 16.52 -20.56
CA VAL A 275 11.95 16.44 -21.44
C VAL A 275 13.18 16.61 -20.57
N ASP A 276 14.06 15.61 -20.63
CA ASP A 276 15.25 15.49 -19.81
C ASP A 276 14.86 15.52 -18.32
N GLY A 277 13.98 14.62 -17.87
CA GLY A 277 13.54 14.54 -16.46
C GLY A 277 12.68 15.68 -15.94
N VAL A 278 12.61 16.80 -16.66
CA VAL A 278 11.97 18.04 -16.21
C VAL A 278 10.62 18.24 -16.88
N LEU A 279 9.63 18.71 -16.12
CA LEU A 279 8.31 19.04 -16.65
C LEU A 279 8.42 20.17 -17.69
N ASP A 280 8.16 19.85 -18.95
CA ASP A 280 8.20 20.82 -20.06
C ASP A 280 6.80 21.39 -20.38
N ARG A 281 5.77 20.55 -20.31
CA ARG A 281 4.40 20.98 -20.59
C ARG A 281 3.35 20.16 -19.85
N SER A 282 2.32 20.83 -19.37
CA SER A 282 1.12 20.20 -18.83
C SER A 282 -0.14 20.70 -19.51
N GLY A 283 -1.22 19.94 -19.38
CA GLY A 283 -2.55 20.33 -19.83
C GLY A 283 -3.58 19.27 -19.48
N THR A 284 -4.78 19.42 -20.05
CA THR A 284 -5.91 18.52 -19.79
C THR A 284 -6.47 18.03 -21.10
N GLY A 285 -6.49 16.71 -21.27
CA GLY A 285 -7.18 16.02 -22.35
C GLY A 285 -8.47 15.36 -21.89
N PRO A 286 -9.07 14.51 -22.75
CA PRO A 286 -10.30 13.81 -22.42
C PRO A 286 -10.11 12.78 -21.30
N THR A 287 -11.08 12.70 -20.40
CA THR A 287 -11.13 11.75 -19.28
C THR A 287 -11.52 10.34 -19.74
N GLY A 288 -11.43 9.37 -18.83
CA GLY A 288 -11.90 7.99 -19.03
C GLY A 288 -10.91 7.07 -19.74
N ARG A 289 -11.38 5.86 -20.07
CA ARG A 289 -10.56 4.80 -20.67
C ARG A 289 -10.21 5.11 -22.13
N LYS A 290 -8.96 4.85 -22.52
CA LYS A 290 -8.45 4.94 -23.90
C LYS A 290 -8.11 3.57 -24.47
N GLY A 291 -9.17 2.80 -24.72
CA GLY A 291 -9.09 1.37 -25.05
C GLY A 291 -9.06 1.03 -26.55
N ALA A 292 -9.23 2.01 -27.44
CA ALA A 292 -9.39 1.78 -28.89
C ALA A 292 -8.17 1.14 -29.58
N PRO A 293 -6.91 1.48 -29.24
CA PRO A 293 -5.76 0.89 -29.92
C PRO A 293 -5.68 -0.63 -29.65
N PRO A 294 -5.61 -1.47 -30.68
CA PRO A 294 -5.45 -2.92 -30.50
C PRO A 294 -4.02 -3.32 -30.11
N ARG A 295 -3.06 -2.41 -30.29
CA ARG A 295 -1.62 -2.59 -30.08
C ARG A 295 -0.94 -1.23 -29.98
N LEU A 296 0.29 -1.21 -29.48
CA LEU A 296 1.19 -0.05 -29.57
C LEU A 296 2.32 -0.35 -30.55
N THR A 297 2.79 0.69 -31.24
CA THR A 297 3.89 0.59 -32.20
C THR A 297 5.00 1.58 -31.83
N LEU A 298 6.23 1.06 -31.73
CA LEU A 298 7.44 1.85 -31.54
C LEU A 298 8.08 2.15 -32.90
N GLY A 299 8.42 3.42 -33.15
CA GLY A 299 9.10 3.89 -34.35
C GLY A 299 8.21 4.19 -35.55
N SER A 300 6.89 4.09 -35.40
CA SER A 300 5.92 4.53 -36.40
C SER A 300 4.57 4.76 -35.77
N LEU A 301 3.65 5.39 -36.49
CA LEU A 301 2.25 5.35 -36.08
C LEU A 301 1.72 3.91 -36.16
N GLN A 302 0.74 3.58 -35.31
CA GLN A 302 0.08 2.27 -35.27
C GLN A 302 -0.63 1.94 -36.58
N THR A 303 -1.08 2.96 -37.30
CA THR A 303 -1.64 2.90 -38.67
C THR A 303 -0.60 2.55 -39.75
N ASN A 304 0.65 2.27 -39.36
CA ASN A 304 1.75 1.88 -40.24
C ASN A 304 2.11 2.98 -41.27
N LEU A 305 2.14 4.22 -40.79
CA LEU A 305 2.57 5.41 -41.53
C LEU A 305 3.54 6.23 -40.65
N ARG A 306 4.17 7.24 -41.26
CA ARG A 306 5.00 8.26 -40.57
C ARG A 306 6.05 7.65 -39.63
N PHE A 307 7.09 7.09 -40.23
CA PHE A 307 8.15 6.37 -39.55
C PHE A 307 9.19 7.31 -38.93
N PHE A 308 9.57 7.03 -37.69
CA PHE A 308 10.65 7.70 -36.97
C PHE A 308 12.01 7.31 -37.56
N SER A 309 12.93 8.27 -37.59
CA SER A 309 14.31 8.06 -37.99
C SER A 309 15.21 8.57 -36.87
N GLY A 310 16.03 7.69 -36.30
CA GLY A 310 16.84 7.98 -35.13
C GLY A 310 17.04 6.72 -34.29
N GLU A 311 17.48 6.92 -33.06
CA GLU A 311 17.69 5.86 -32.08
C GLU A 311 16.75 6.07 -30.90
N MET A 312 16.29 4.97 -30.30
CA MET A 312 15.57 4.99 -29.03
C MET A 312 16.16 3.96 -28.08
N ALA A 313 16.08 4.22 -26.78
CA ALA A 313 16.63 3.36 -25.75
C ALA A 313 15.78 3.40 -24.48
N ASP A 314 15.95 2.39 -23.63
CA ASP A 314 15.35 2.29 -22.29
C ASP A 314 13.84 2.60 -22.25
N PHE A 315 13.10 1.87 -23.07
CA PHE A 315 11.66 2.08 -23.22
C PHE A 315 10.89 1.41 -22.08
N ARG A 316 10.08 2.20 -21.37
CA ARG A 316 9.28 1.78 -20.20
C ARG A 316 7.84 2.24 -20.31
N ILE A 317 6.93 1.37 -19.88
CA ILE A 317 5.50 1.66 -19.75
C ILE A 317 5.07 1.31 -18.33
N TYR A 318 4.39 2.26 -17.68
CA TYR A 318 3.74 2.07 -16.40
C TYR A 318 2.23 2.23 -16.58
N ASP A 319 1.45 1.48 -15.82
CA ASP A 319 -0.02 1.52 -15.75
C ASP A 319 -0.54 2.56 -14.74
N ARG A 320 0.32 3.51 -14.36
CA ARG A 320 0.04 4.64 -13.48
C ARG A 320 0.71 5.91 -14.00
N ALA A 321 0.21 7.06 -13.57
CA ALA A 321 0.90 8.33 -13.79
C ALA A 321 2.06 8.48 -12.80
N ALA A 322 3.29 8.58 -13.31
CA ALA A 322 4.47 8.85 -12.51
C ALA A 322 4.45 10.32 -12.03
N SER A 323 4.95 10.54 -10.82
CA SER A 323 5.24 11.87 -10.28
C SER A 323 6.46 12.49 -10.97
N GLY A 324 6.63 13.81 -10.83
CA GLY A 324 7.81 14.50 -11.38
C GLY A 324 9.13 13.93 -10.85
N ALA A 325 9.19 13.60 -9.55
CA ALA A 325 10.37 13.00 -8.93
C ALA A 325 10.71 11.61 -9.53
N GLU A 326 9.69 10.76 -9.75
CA GLU A 326 9.91 9.47 -10.41
C GLU A 326 10.38 9.63 -11.86
N VAL A 327 9.82 10.60 -12.60
CA VAL A 327 10.27 10.88 -13.97
C VAL A 327 11.71 11.39 -13.99
N TRP A 328 12.08 12.23 -13.04
CA TRP A 328 13.44 12.72 -12.89
C TRP A 328 14.42 11.58 -12.57
N GLN A 329 14.04 10.61 -11.72
CA GLN A 329 14.84 9.41 -11.46
C GLN A 329 15.03 8.57 -12.74
N LEU A 330 13.99 8.43 -13.56
CA LEU A 330 14.06 7.72 -14.85
C LEU A 330 15.02 8.39 -15.85
N ALA A 331 15.15 9.72 -15.79
CA ALA A 331 16.06 10.51 -16.62
C ALA A 331 17.50 10.56 -16.09
N ASN A 332 17.71 10.20 -14.83
CA ASN A 332 19.01 10.25 -14.16
C ASN A 332 19.56 8.86 -13.81
N GLN A 333 19.01 7.80 -14.40
CA GLN A 333 19.59 6.48 -14.23
C GLN A 333 21.02 6.46 -14.76
N ILE A 334 22.00 6.43 -13.87
CA ILE A 334 23.41 6.28 -14.19
C ILE A 334 23.58 4.85 -14.72
N SER A 335 23.73 4.67 -16.03
CA SER A 335 24.35 3.44 -16.54
C SER A 335 25.84 3.69 -16.62
N ILE A 336 26.56 3.01 -15.75
CA ILE A 336 27.99 3.14 -15.55
C ILE A 336 28.68 2.29 -16.58
N THR A 337 28.92 2.84 -17.76
CA THR A 337 29.45 1.97 -18.80
C THR A 337 30.19 2.72 -19.92
N GLY A 338 31.52 2.81 -19.79
CA GLY A 338 32.47 3.03 -20.89
C GLY A 338 32.98 4.47 -21.05
N SER A 339 33.96 4.87 -20.24
CA SER A 339 34.76 6.08 -20.50
C SER A 339 36.04 5.75 -21.26
N ALA A 340 36.36 6.57 -22.27
CA ALA A 340 37.72 6.75 -22.74
C ALA A 340 38.28 8.09 -22.20
N ALA A 341 38.95 7.97 -21.04
CA ALA A 341 40.05 8.80 -20.51
C ALA A 341 39.71 10.24 -20.03
N VAL A 342 40.08 10.72 -18.82
CA VAL A 342 41.24 10.47 -17.92
C VAL A 342 40.81 10.81 -16.46
N ALA A 343 40.66 9.84 -15.55
CA ALA A 343 41.63 9.31 -14.56
C ALA A 343 41.72 10.04 -13.20
N THR A 344 40.82 9.66 -12.28
CA THR A 344 41.24 9.12 -10.97
C THR A 344 40.70 7.70 -10.90
N LEU A 345 41.58 6.78 -10.55
CA LEU A 345 41.40 5.34 -10.64
C LEU A 345 40.37 4.92 -9.59
N LEU A 346 39.12 4.66 -10.00
CA LEU A 346 38.19 3.86 -9.21
C LEU A 346 38.77 2.44 -9.22
N VAL A 347 39.13 1.94 -8.05
CA VAL A 347 39.60 0.56 -7.89
C VAL A 347 38.43 -0.18 -7.31
N ASP A 348 38.01 -1.27 -7.92
CA ASP A 348 36.97 -2.17 -7.42
C ASP A 348 37.64 -3.54 -7.41
N ALA A 349 38.28 -3.85 -6.29
CA ALA A 349 39.26 -4.92 -6.17
C ALA A 349 38.63 -6.32 -6.13
N ASP A 350 37.36 -6.43 -5.73
CA ASP A 350 36.61 -7.69 -5.68
C ASP A 350 35.52 -7.82 -6.76
N GLY A 351 35.20 -6.73 -7.46
CA GLY A 351 34.40 -6.71 -8.69
C GLY A 351 32.90 -6.66 -8.44
N ASP A 352 32.48 -6.03 -7.36
CA ASP A 352 31.13 -6.06 -6.82
C ASP A 352 30.28 -4.83 -7.23
N GLY A 353 30.93 -3.83 -7.83
CA GLY A 353 30.34 -2.58 -8.31
C GLY A 353 30.47 -1.39 -7.37
N LEU A 354 31.18 -1.50 -6.23
CA LEU A 354 31.52 -0.41 -5.33
C LEU A 354 33.02 -0.02 -5.48
N ASP A 355 33.35 1.26 -5.27
CA ASP A 355 34.74 1.73 -5.35
C ASP A 355 35.44 1.51 -4.00
N ASP A 356 36.66 0.97 -4.00
CA ASP A 356 37.53 0.66 -2.85
C ASP A 356 37.63 1.82 -1.84
N ALA A 357 37.44 3.06 -2.29
CA ALA A 357 37.49 4.25 -1.45
C ALA A 357 36.25 4.45 -0.55
N ILE A 358 35.12 3.87 -0.94
CA ILE A 358 33.82 3.93 -0.24
C ILE A 358 33.31 2.53 0.15
N ASP A 359 33.97 1.48 -0.31
CA ASP A 359 33.75 0.09 0.03
C ASP A 359 34.20 -0.23 1.46
N PRO A 360 33.32 -0.80 2.32
CA PRO A 360 33.66 -1.16 3.69
C PRO A 360 34.66 -2.33 3.83
N ASP A 361 34.72 -3.28 2.89
CA ASP A 361 35.78 -4.30 2.79
C ASP A 361 36.09 -4.61 1.31
N PRO A 362 37.03 -3.87 0.68
CA PRO A 362 37.37 -3.96 -0.75
C PRO A 362 38.06 -5.27 -1.18
N THR A 363 37.93 -6.31 -0.38
CA THR A 363 38.39 -7.66 -0.69
C THR A 363 37.26 -8.68 -0.70
N LYS A 364 36.03 -8.25 -0.44
CA LYS A 364 34.82 -9.06 -0.38
C LYS A 364 33.67 -8.40 -1.13
N VAL A 365 33.22 -9.10 -2.16
CA VAL A 365 32.04 -8.79 -2.95
C VAL A 365 30.74 -8.59 -2.16
N ASP A 366 30.69 -9.02 -0.90
CA ASP A 366 29.51 -9.01 -0.03
C ASP A 366 30.07 -9.00 1.41
N THR A 367 30.17 -7.80 1.98
CA THR A 367 30.92 -7.52 3.21
C THR A 367 30.26 -8.15 4.42
N ASP A 368 28.93 -8.07 4.52
CA ASP A 368 28.14 -8.60 5.63
C ASP A 368 27.54 -10.01 5.38
N GLY A 369 27.60 -10.50 4.14
CA GLY A 369 27.27 -11.86 3.75
C GLY A 369 25.77 -12.13 3.62
N ASP A 370 24.95 -11.10 3.42
CA ASP A 370 23.50 -11.22 3.37
C ASP A 370 22.97 -11.73 2.00
N GLY A 371 23.81 -11.65 0.97
CA GLY A 371 23.58 -12.11 -0.39
C GLY A 371 23.32 -10.99 -1.42
N LEU A 372 23.31 -9.73 -1.01
CA LEU A 372 23.54 -8.56 -1.88
C LEU A 372 25.03 -8.26 -1.92
N THR A 373 25.52 -7.72 -3.04
CA THR A 373 26.88 -7.18 -3.08
C THR A 373 26.92 -5.78 -2.49
N ASP A 374 28.05 -5.31 -1.95
CA ASP A 374 28.14 -3.95 -1.41
C ASP A 374 27.78 -2.92 -2.48
N GLY A 375 28.19 -3.19 -3.72
CA GLY A 375 27.76 -2.44 -4.89
C GLY A 375 26.25 -2.50 -5.16
N GLN A 376 25.56 -3.62 -4.95
CA GLN A 376 24.11 -3.70 -5.05
C GLN A 376 23.42 -2.92 -3.93
N GLU A 377 23.91 -3.02 -2.72
CA GLU A 377 23.37 -2.35 -1.54
C GLU A 377 23.42 -0.84 -1.70
N VAL A 378 24.61 -0.29 -1.99
CA VAL A 378 24.77 1.16 -2.17
C VAL A 378 24.11 1.65 -3.46
N ASN A 379 24.30 0.96 -4.59
CA ASN A 379 23.91 1.50 -5.89
C ASN A 379 22.48 1.16 -6.31
N THR A 380 21.85 0.14 -5.72
CA THR A 380 20.52 -0.35 -6.12
C THR A 380 19.48 -0.21 -5.02
N TYR A 381 19.82 -0.58 -3.78
CA TYR A 381 18.84 -0.72 -2.70
C TYR A 381 18.91 0.38 -1.64
N GLY A 382 19.98 1.17 -1.63
CA GLY A 382 20.19 2.26 -0.67
C GLY A 382 20.46 1.75 0.74
N THR A 383 20.97 0.52 0.86
CA THR A 383 21.24 -0.19 2.11
C THR A 383 22.69 -0.03 2.54
N ASN A 384 23.01 -0.42 3.78
CA ASN A 384 24.32 -0.26 4.37
C ASN A 384 25.14 -1.57 4.25
N PRO A 385 26.22 -1.61 3.45
CA PRO A 385 26.93 -2.87 3.16
C PRO A 385 27.68 -3.53 4.31
N SER A 386 27.69 -2.89 5.48
CA SER A 386 28.24 -3.48 6.69
C SER A 386 27.18 -4.09 7.59
N LEU A 387 25.91 -4.06 7.20
CA LEU A 387 24.76 -4.44 7.99
C LEU A 387 23.79 -5.28 7.14
N ALA A 388 23.78 -6.59 7.39
CA ALA A 388 22.87 -7.49 6.68
C ALA A 388 21.39 -7.09 6.80
N ASP A 389 21.02 -6.33 7.83
CA ASP A 389 19.68 -5.81 8.11
C ASP A 389 19.81 -4.30 8.34
N THR A 390 19.61 -3.51 7.28
CA THR A 390 19.90 -2.07 7.28
C THR A 390 18.96 -1.28 8.19
N ASP A 391 17.67 -1.63 8.19
CA ASP A 391 16.66 -0.92 8.97
C ASP A 391 16.43 -1.51 10.37
N GLY A 392 17.04 -2.66 10.66
CA GLY A 392 17.08 -3.31 11.96
C GLY A 392 15.80 -4.05 12.32
N ASP A 393 14.93 -4.36 11.36
CA ASP A 393 13.65 -5.02 11.57
C ASP A 393 13.75 -6.56 11.77
N GLY A 394 14.91 -7.15 11.48
CA GLY A 394 15.22 -8.57 11.60
C GLY A 394 15.11 -9.38 10.31
N VAL A 395 14.76 -8.75 9.18
CA VAL A 395 14.90 -9.29 7.83
C VAL A 395 16.20 -8.76 7.24
N ASN A 396 16.86 -9.54 6.38
CA ASN A 396 18.05 -9.06 5.72
C ASN A 396 17.70 -8.43 4.37
N ASP A 397 18.49 -7.46 3.97
CA ASP A 397 18.22 -6.58 2.83
C ASP A 397 17.99 -7.39 1.54
N LYS A 398 18.80 -8.43 1.31
CA LYS A 398 18.66 -9.33 0.15
C LYS A 398 17.30 -10.01 0.06
N ARG A 399 16.69 -10.35 1.20
CA ARG A 399 15.41 -11.06 1.20
C ARG A 399 14.23 -10.14 1.11
N GLU A 400 14.32 -8.93 1.61
CA GLU A 400 13.30 -7.92 1.34
C GLU A 400 13.22 -7.65 -0.15
N VAL A 401 14.38 -7.58 -0.82
CA VAL A 401 14.47 -7.54 -2.28
C VAL A 401 13.82 -8.76 -2.94
N ASP A 402 14.07 -9.98 -2.46
CA ASP A 402 13.45 -11.20 -3.03
C ASP A 402 11.93 -11.28 -2.77
N TYR A 403 11.44 -10.72 -1.66
CA TYR A 403 10.03 -10.64 -1.32
C TYR A 403 9.33 -9.41 -1.91
N GLY A 404 10.07 -8.50 -2.55
CA GLY A 404 9.55 -7.26 -3.13
C GLY A 404 9.13 -6.21 -2.10
N THR A 405 9.69 -6.29 -0.89
CA THR A 405 9.54 -5.28 0.17
C THR A 405 10.78 -4.37 0.23
N SER A 406 10.78 -3.36 1.10
CA SER A 406 11.76 -2.26 1.03
C SER A 406 12.86 -2.42 2.08
N PRO A 407 14.14 -2.69 1.69
CA PRO A 407 15.24 -2.98 2.61
C PRO A 407 15.77 -1.79 3.43
N THR A 408 15.15 -0.63 3.28
CA THR A 408 15.50 0.60 4.01
C THR A 408 14.36 1.08 4.90
N VAL A 409 13.28 0.31 4.98
CA VAL A 409 12.05 0.69 5.67
C VAL A 409 11.53 -0.52 6.41
N ALA A 410 11.66 -0.46 7.75
CA ALA A 410 11.25 -1.55 8.63
C ALA A 410 9.89 -2.10 8.22
N ASN A 411 9.89 -3.34 7.74
CA ASN A 411 8.71 -3.97 7.21
C ASN A 411 7.75 -4.27 8.33
N VAL A 412 6.48 -3.97 8.05
CA VAL A 412 5.41 -4.41 8.93
C VAL A 412 4.81 -5.69 8.38
N PHE A 413 5.51 -6.80 8.60
CA PHE A 413 4.93 -8.11 8.39
C PHE A 413 4.02 -8.45 9.57
N ASN A 414 2.70 -8.41 9.40
CA ASN A 414 1.76 -9.03 10.36
C ASN A 414 1.83 -10.58 10.28
N ARG A 415 3.04 -11.15 10.20
CA ARG A 415 3.32 -12.59 10.15
C ARG A 415 4.74 -12.88 10.64
N LEU A 416 5.01 -14.11 11.06
CA LEU A 416 6.39 -14.59 11.26
C LEU A 416 7.06 -14.88 9.92
N ILE A 417 8.35 -14.60 9.83
CA ILE A 417 9.17 -14.85 8.64
C ILE A 417 9.92 -16.16 8.84
N ASN A 418 10.03 -16.98 7.80
CA ASN A 418 10.75 -18.25 7.88
C ASN A 418 10.34 -19.13 9.07
N GLY A 419 9.03 -19.17 9.36
CA GLY A 419 8.47 -19.97 10.43
C GLY A 419 8.77 -21.47 10.36
N SER A 420 9.00 -21.96 9.14
CA SER A 420 9.36 -23.34 8.82
C SER A 420 10.87 -23.58 8.80
N PHE A 421 11.71 -22.55 8.99
CA PHE A 421 13.18 -22.65 8.92
C PHE A 421 13.72 -23.12 7.56
N GLU A 422 12.89 -23.10 6.52
CA GLU A 422 13.27 -23.49 5.18
C GLU A 422 14.08 -22.44 4.45
N ASP A 423 14.14 -21.20 4.91
CA ASP A 423 14.91 -20.12 4.31
C ASP A 423 16.24 -19.91 5.04
N GLY A 424 17.28 -19.51 4.29
CA GLY A 424 18.66 -19.35 4.78
C GLY A 424 19.70 -19.96 3.83
N THR A 425 20.92 -19.43 3.84
CA THR A 425 22.00 -19.86 2.93
C THR A 425 22.67 -21.17 3.37
N ILE A 426 22.63 -21.46 4.68
CA ILE A 426 23.23 -22.67 5.28
C ILE A 426 22.12 -23.56 5.83
N LYS A 427 21.92 -24.72 5.20
CA LYS A 427 20.87 -25.69 5.57
C LYS A 427 21.46 -27.05 5.92
N PRO A 428 20.82 -27.80 6.82
CA PRO A 428 21.18 -29.17 7.09
C PRO A 428 20.80 -30.07 5.90
N THR A 429 21.63 -31.08 5.66
CA THR A 429 21.44 -32.05 4.56
C THR A 429 21.30 -33.45 5.15
N PRO A 430 20.86 -34.45 4.36
CA PRO A 430 20.93 -35.85 4.78
C PRO A 430 22.34 -36.31 5.21
N ALA A 431 23.41 -35.65 4.75
CA ALA A 431 24.77 -36.00 5.12
C ALA A 431 25.23 -35.30 6.42
N SER A 432 24.93 -34.01 6.57
CA SER A 432 25.32 -33.23 7.75
C SER A 432 24.41 -33.48 8.95
N GLN A 433 23.14 -33.79 8.72
CA GLN A 433 22.06 -33.99 9.70
C GLN A 433 21.74 -32.76 10.57
N VAL A 434 22.76 -32.04 11.05
CA VAL A 434 22.65 -30.83 11.84
C VAL A 434 23.68 -29.81 11.35
N VAL A 435 23.30 -28.54 11.37
CA VAL A 435 24.21 -27.40 11.18
C VAL A 435 23.95 -26.38 12.28
N ILE A 436 25.01 -25.78 12.78
CA ILE A 436 24.93 -24.71 13.78
C ILE A 436 25.39 -23.45 13.07
N VAL A 437 24.51 -22.47 13.00
CA VAL A 437 24.70 -21.25 12.22
C VAL A 437 24.51 -20.02 13.09
N PRO A 438 25.20 -18.90 12.82
CA PRO A 438 24.84 -17.61 13.41
C PRO A 438 23.36 -17.31 13.19
N GLN A 439 22.71 -16.65 14.14
CA GLN A 439 21.29 -16.30 14.04
C GLN A 439 20.99 -15.49 12.77
N ASP A 440 21.92 -14.66 12.31
CA ASP A 440 21.76 -13.80 11.13
C ASP A 440 21.68 -14.63 9.82
N SER A 441 22.11 -15.90 9.86
CA SER A 441 21.92 -16.85 8.76
C SER A 441 20.53 -17.49 8.72
N VAL A 442 19.67 -17.22 9.73
CA VAL A 442 18.32 -17.77 9.86
C VAL A 442 17.30 -16.63 9.84
N PRO A 443 16.71 -16.31 8.67
CA PRO A 443 15.78 -15.18 8.49
C PRO A 443 14.76 -14.98 9.62
N GLY A 444 14.63 -13.75 10.12
CA GLY A 444 13.62 -13.37 11.10
C GLY A 444 13.86 -13.88 12.52
N TRP A 445 14.75 -14.85 12.73
CA TRP A 445 14.91 -15.52 14.01
C TRP A 445 16.10 -15.01 14.80
N LYS A 446 15.82 -14.44 15.98
CA LYS A 446 16.83 -14.08 16.98
C LYS A 446 16.85 -15.15 18.08
N THR A 447 18.01 -15.32 18.72
CA THR A 447 18.17 -16.28 19.83
C THR A 447 18.73 -15.62 21.09
N THR A 448 18.39 -16.17 22.25
CA THR A 448 19.05 -15.81 23.53
C THR A 448 20.20 -16.75 23.88
N ALA A 449 20.64 -17.62 22.96
CA ALA A 449 21.72 -18.57 23.19
C ALA A 449 23.05 -17.86 23.44
N VAL A 450 23.58 -17.95 24.66
CA VAL A 450 24.88 -17.35 25.01
C VAL A 450 25.84 -18.45 25.47
N ASN A 451 26.92 -18.65 24.72
CA ASN A 451 27.99 -19.54 25.12
C ASN A 451 28.99 -18.79 26.03
N THR A 452 29.06 -19.21 27.30
CA THR A 452 29.90 -18.55 28.32
C THR A 452 31.36 -18.99 28.28
N THR A 453 31.71 -20.01 27.48
CA THR A 453 33.07 -20.55 27.38
C THR A 453 33.78 -20.18 26.07
N ASN A 454 33.04 -19.84 25.01
CA ASN A 454 33.60 -19.30 23.76
C ASN A 454 32.75 -18.13 23.25
N ALA A 455 33.31 -16.92 23.25
CA ALA A 455 32.61 -15.73 22.78
C ALA A 455 32.26 -15.78 21.28
N ALA A 456 32.99 -16.56 20.48
CA ALA A 456 32.70 -16.78 19.06
C ALA A 456 31.51 -17.73 18.81
N ASP A 457 30.93 -18.31 19.86
CA ASP A 457 29.78 -19.23 19.82
C ASP A 457 28.53 -18.63 20.49
N GLN A 458 28.42 -17.31 20.53
CA GLN A 458 27.19 -16.63 20.97
C GLN A 458 26.20 -16.50 19.80
N PHE A 459 24.90 -16.47 20.12
CA PHE A 459 23.81 -16.20 19.19
C PHE A 459 23.76 -17.14 17.98
N LYS A 460 23.91 -18.44 18.23
CA LYS A 460 23.80 -19.48 17.19
C LYS A 460 22.50 -20.27 17.33
N ILE A 461 21.99 -20.71 16.19
CA ILE A 461 20.77 -21.51 16.06
C ILE A 461 21.17 -22.88 15.51
N GLU A 462 20.62 -23.93 16.12
CA GLU A 462 20.83 -25.31 15.71
C GLU A 462 19.71 -25.73 14.75
N LEU A 463 20.06 -25.92 13.47
CA LEU A 463 19.15 -26.37 12.42
C LEU A 463 19.38 -27.84 12.11
N TRP A 464 18.29 -28.61 12.07
CA TRP A 464 18.30 -30.05 11.82
C TRP A 464 17.62 -30.39 10.51
N TYR A 465 18.14 -31.40 9.84
CA TYR A 465 17.50 -31.99 8.68
C TYR A 465 16.25 -32.72 9.15
N SER A 466 15.11 -32.46 8.52
CA SER A 466 13.82 -32.97 8.97
C SER A 466 13.68 -34.49 8.83
N GLY A 467 14.53 -35.12 8.01
CA GLY A 467 14.68 -36.57 7.94
C GLY A 467 15.59 -37.17 9.03
N PHE A 468 16.10 -36.38 9.97
CA PHE A 468 16.86 -36.87 11.12
C PHE A 468 15.98 -37.75 12.00
N GLN A 469 16.43 -38.98 12.25
CA GLN A 469 15.75 -39.93 13.13
C GLN A 469 16.61 -40.24 14.35
N PRO A 470 16.29 -39.70 15.53
CA PRO A 470 16.94 -40.14 16.76
C PRO A 470 16.57 -41.60 17.05
N GLY A 471 17.57 -42.49 17.10
CA GLY A 471 17.40 -43.84 17.68
C GLY A 471 16.73 -44.93 16.82
N GLY A 472 16.59 -44.74 15.50
CA GLY A 472 16.31 -45.84 14.57
C GLY A 472 14.93 -46.52 14.70
N SER A 473 13.91 -45.84 15.22
CA SER A 473 12.54 -46.38 15.24
C SER A 473 11.49 -45.36 14.79
N GLY A 474 11.25 -45.30 13.48
CA GLY A 474 9.91 -45.16 12.88
C GLY A 474 9.06 -43.91 13.16
N GLY A 475 9.64 -42.73 13.38
CA GLY A 475 8.90 -41.46 13.49
C GLY A 475 9.02 -40.59 12.22
N SER A 476 7.90 -40.01 11.78
CA SER A 476 7.70 -39.26 10.52
C SER A 476 8.74 -38.18 10.21
N ALA A 477 8.99 -37.95 8.91
CA ALA A 477 9.73 -36.79 8.38
C ALA A 477 9.10 -35.45 8.87
N GLY A 478 9.83 -34.35 8.69
CA GLY A 478 9.55 -32.97 9.13
C GLY A 478 8.10 -32.52 9.30
N GLY A 479 7.90 -31.59 10.21
CA GLY A 479 6.60 -30.98 10.45
C GLY A 479 6.16 -30.11 9.27
N ASP A 480 7.11 -29.39 8.68
CA ASP A 480 7.01 -28.58 7.47
C ASP A 480 8.39 -28.58 6.78
N GLY A 481 8.47 -28.88 5.49
CA GLY A 481 9.75 -28.87 4.76
C GLY A 481 10.87 -29.84 5.23
N ASN A 482 12.12 -29.44 5.02
CA ASN A 482 13.35 -30.22 5.17
C ASN A 482 14.25 -29.77 6.33
N THR A 483 13.92 -28.71 7.05
CA THR A 483 14.71 -28.02 8.06
C THR A 483 13.85 -27.73 9.28
N LEU A 484 14.43 -27.79 10.47
CA LEU A 484 13.73 -27.47 11.72
C LEU A 484 14.74 -26.92 12.73
N ALA A 485 14.27 -26.21 13.75
CA ALA A 485 15.13 -25.66 14.80
C ALA A 485 15.10 -26.48 16.10
N GLU A 486 16.24 -26.58 16.80
CA GLU A 486 16.31 -27.04 18.19
C GLU A 486 16.57 -25.86 19.13
N LEU A 487 15.76 -25.73 20.19
CA LEU A 487 15.84 -24.65 21.18
C LEU A 487 16.83 -24.94 22.33
N ASN A 488 17.96 -25.62 22.08
CA ASN A 488 18.90 -26.04 23.14
C ASN A 488 20.37 -26.16 22.68
N TYR A 489 20.89 -25.21 21.89
CA TYR A 489 22.29 -25.23 21.41
C TYR A 489 23.34 -25.29 22.54
N VAL A 490 23.13 -24.57 23.65
CA VAL A 490 24.06 -24.57 24.81
C VAL A 490 23.38 -24.71 26.19
N ALA A 491 22.12 -24.27 26.34
CA ALA A 491 21.29 -24.37 27.55
C ALA A 491 19.81 -24.06 27.19
N SER A 492 18.95 -23.80 28.20
CA SER A 492 17.64 -23.17 27.97
C SER A 492 17.81 -21.85 27.21
N GLU A 493 17.38 -21.83 25.96
CA GLU A 493 17.35 -20.65 25.10
C GLU A 493 15.94 -20.36 24.62
N THR A 494 15.80 -19.20 23.99
CA THR A 494 14.57 -18.70 23.41
C THR A 494 14.85 -18.30 21.97
N LEU A 495 14.08 -18.84 21.04
CA LEU A 495 13.98 -18.29 19.68
C LEU A 495 12.81 -17.33 19.64
N TYR A 496 12.98 -16.20 18.96
CA TYR A 496 11.92 -15.21 18.88
C TYR A 496 12.00 -14.35 17.63
N GLN A 497 10.86 -13.75 17.28
CA GLN A 497 10.75 -12.64 16.33
C GLN A 497 10.01 -11.49 17.00
N ASP A 498 10.44 -10.28 16.71
CA ASP A 498 9.77 -9.06 17.14
C ASP A 498 8.98 -8.51 15.95
N VAL A 499 7.69 -8.29 16.15
CA VAL A 499 6.78 -7.90 15.08
C VAL A 499 6.04 -6.64 15.46
N ILE A 500 6.15 -5.61 14.62
CA ILE A 500 5.34 -4.40 14.76
C ILE A 500 3.95 -4.72 14.21
N MET A 501 2.91 -4.45 14.98
CA MET A 501 1.53 -4.63 14.49
C MET A 501 1.09 -3.35 13.77
N THR A 502 0.51 -3.47 12.58
CA THR A 502 -0.10 -2.32 11.86
C THR A 502 -1.58 -2.13 12.14
N VAL A 503 -2.23 -3.15 12.70
CA VAL A 503 -3.68 -3.17 12.91
C VAL A 503 -3.98 -3.58 14.34
N ASP A 504 -5.10 -3.07 14.86
CA ASP A 504 -5.72 -3.62 16.05
C ASP A 504 -6.44 -4.91 15.63
N ALA A 505 -6.02 -6.07 16.14
CA ALA A 505 -6.64 -7.34 15.76
C ALA A 505 -6.45 -8.45 16.81
N ALA A 506 -7.29 -9.48 16.75
CA ALA A 506 -6.97 -10.76 17.36
C ALA A 506 -5.87 -11.47 16.56
N VAL A 507 -5.15 -12.39 17.20
CA VAL A 507 -4.02 -13.10 16.58
C VAL A 507 -4.22 -14.60 16.72
N SER A 508 -4.26 -15.33 15.62
CA SER A 508 -4.32 -16.80 15.63
C SER A 508 -2.94 -17.37 15.39
N TYR A 509 -2.34 -18.06 16.38
CA TYR A 509 -1.01 -18.66 16.24
C TYR A 509 -1.07 -20.14 15.88
N SER A 510 -0.02 -20.65 15.23
CA SER A 510 0.20 -22.07 14.98
C SER A 510 1.71 -22.39 15.01
N PHE A 511 2.09 -23.55 15.55
CA PHE A 511 3.45 -24.09 15.45
C PHE A 511 3.45 -25.60 15.69
N LEU A 512 4.52 -26.27 15.26
CA LEU A 512 4.77 -27.69 15.51
C LEU A 512 5.85 -27.86 16.57
N HIS A 513 5.59 -28.74 17.55
CA HIS A 513 6.55 -29.05 18.60
C HIS A 513 6.72 -30.56 18.77
N ARG A 514 7.94 -30.99 19.08
CA ARG A 514 8.30 -32.38 19.37
C ARG A 514 9.52 -32.42 20.29
N GLY A 515 9.55 -33.33 21.25
CA GLY A 515 10.76 -33.58 22.03
C GLY A 515 11.79 -34.40 21.25
N ARG A 516 13.09 -34.12 21.38
CA ARG A 516 14.12 -34.84 20.62
C ARG A 516 14.43 -36.23 21.20
N SER A 517 14.63 -36.32 22.51
CA SER A 517 15.04 -37.58 23.17
C SER A 517 14.02 -38.12 24.18
N GLY A 518 12.92 -37.39 24.41
CA GLY A 518 11.90 -37.75 25.39
C GLY A 518 10.71 -36.80 25.33
N THR A 519 10.03 -36.64 26.46
CA THR A 519 9.03 -35.57 26.62
C THR A 519 9.74 -34.30 27.01
N GLU A 520 9.70 -33.32 26.12
CA GLU A 520 10.32 -32.01 26.30
C GLU A 520 9.24 -30.94 26.44
N THR A 521 9.57 -29.84 27.11
CA THR A 521 8.64 -28.77 27.42
C THR A 521 9.14 -27.44 26.86
N MET A 522 8.23 -26.72 26.21
CA MET A 522 8.46 -25.40 25.64
C MET A 522 7.36 -24.44 26.13
N GLU A 523 7.72 -23.17 26.27
CA GLU A 523 6.79 -22.08 26.54
C GLU A 523 6.72 -21.19 25.30
N PHE A 524 5.54 -21.11 24.68
CA PHE A 524 5.22 -20.13 23.65
C PHE A 524 4.68 -18.87 24.31
N ARG A 525 5.18 -17.70 23.94
CA ARG A 525 4.75 -16.41 24.49
C ARG A 525 4.57 -15.36 23.42
N ILE A 526 3.64 -14.45 23.69
CA ILE A 526 3.52 -13.17 23.01
C ILE A 526 3.71 -12.11 24.07
N ASP A 527 4.72 -11.26 23.90
CA ASP A 527 5.09 -10.23 24.86
C ASP A 527 5.09 -8.86 24.19
N ARG A 528 4.45 -7.85 24.79
CA ARG A 528 4.57 -6.46 24.31
C ARG A 528 5.91 -5.89 24.74
N LEU A 529 6.64 -5.32 23.79
CA LEU A 529 7.91 -4.64 24.05
C LEU A 529 7.71 -3.14 24.24
N ALA A 530 8.63 -2.50 24.97
CA ALA A 530 8.71 -1.05 25.00
C ALA A 530 9.13 -0.50 23.62
N ALA A 531 8.86 0.79 23.36
CA ALA A 531 9.21 1.43 22.10
C ALA A 531 10.75 1.56 21.92
N GLY A 532 11.25 1.16 20.74
CA GLY A 532 12.66 1.29 20.31
C GLY A 532 13.37 -0.06 20.09
N PRO A 533 14.49 -0.09 19.34
CA PRO A 533 15.20 -1.33 19.02
C PRO A 533 15.79 -2.03 20.25
N GLY A 534 15.66 -3.35 20.35
CA GLY A 534 16.23 -4.15 21.45
C GLY A 534 15.55 -3.96 22.81
N SER A 535 14.34 -3.40 22.82
CA SER A 535 13.61 -3.04 24.02
C SER A 535 13.20 -4.22 24.91
N ALA A 536 13.14 -3.97 26.22
CA ALA A 536 12.73 -4.95 27.21
C ALA A 536 11.22 -5.29 27.08
N VAL A 537 10.86 -6.50 27.51
CA VAL A 537 9.46 -6.92 27.68
C VAL A 537 8.79 -6.00 28.70
N GLU A 538 7.75 -5.30 28.27
CA GLU A 538 6.96 -4.40 29.11
C GLU A 538 5.78 -5.14 29.74
N ALA A 539 5.11 -6.01 28.98
CA ALA A 539 3.97 -6.79 29.44
C ALA A 539 3.90 -8.16 28.74
N ASN A 540 3.49 -9.20 29.47
CA ASN A 540 3.14 -10.48 28.87
C ASN A 540 1.70 -10.43 28.37
N PHE A 541 1.51 -10.58 27.06
CA PHE A 541 0.19 -10.62 26.42
C PHE A 541 -0.40 -12.03 26.49
N PHE A 542 0.41 -13.04 26.17
CA PHE A 542 -0.01 -14.44 26.17
C PHE A 542 1.12 -15.38 26.54
N THR A 543 0.79 -16.50 27.20
CA THR A 543 1.71 -17.60 27.48
C THR A 543 0.99 -18.94 27.35
N ARG A 544 1.61 -19.89 26.66
CA ARG A 544 1.19 -21.29 26.60
C ARG A 544 2.37 -22.23 26.81
N THR A 545 2.30 -23.05 27.84
CA THR A 545 3.25 -24.15 28.05
C THR A 545 2.77 -25.40 27.31
N VAL A 546 3.68 -26.02 26.55
CA VAL A 546 3.42 -27.26 25.81
C VAL A 546 4.44 -28.32 26.18
N SER A 547 4.01 -29.57 26.26
CA SER A 547 4.89 -30.72 26.50
C SER A 547 4.58 -31.82 25.49
N THR A 548 5.60 -32.26 24.75
CA THR A 548 5.43 -33.25 23.68
C THR A 548 6.52 -34.30 23.76
N GLY A 549 6.15 -35.56 23.54
CA GLY A 549 7.08 -36.68 23.45
C GLY A 549 7.93 -36.65 22.17
N ASN A 550 8.73 -37.69 21.97
CA ASN A 550 9.59 -37.85 20.80
C ASN A 550 8.99 -38.73 19.68
N GLY A 551 7.74 -39.16 19.82
CA GLY A 551 7.09 -40.09 18.89
C GLY A 551 6.56 -39.43 17.62
N ALA A 552 5.80 -38.34 17.74
CA ALA A 552 5.19 -37.62 16.62
C ALA A 552 5.22 -36.11 16.85
N TRP A 553 5.18 -35.34 15.76
CA TRP A 553 4.94 -33.91 15.81
C TRP A 553 3.52 -33.61 16.30
N VAL A 554 3.39 -32.59 17.14
CA VAL A 554 2.09 -32.08 17.57
C VAL A 554 1.96 -30.63 17.13
N ARG A 555 0.88 -30.32 16.41
CA ARG A 555 0.52 -28.94 16.05
C ARG A 555 -0.22 -28.30 17.22
N TYR A 556 0.32 -27.19 17.70
CA TYR A 556 -0.31 -26.33 18.67
C TYR A 556 -0.78 -25.08 17.95
N HIS A 557 -2.05 -24.73 18.13
CA HIS A 557 -2.65 -23.53 17.56
C HIS A 557 -3.70 -22.95 18.51
N GLY A 558 -4.12 -21.72 18.28
CA GLY A 558 -5.23 -21.07 18.95
C GLY A 558 -5.16 -19.54 18.90
N THR A 559 -6.16 -18.90 19.48
CA THR A 559 -6.31 -17.44 19.49
C THR A 559 -6.21 -16.96 20.94
N PRO A 560 -5.16 -16.21 21.32
CA PRO A 560 -5.07 -15.58 22.62
C PRO A 560 -6.26 -14.65 22.87
N PRO A 561 -6.75 -14.55 24.12
CA PRO A 561 -7.81 -13.61 24.43
C PRO A 561 -7.31 -12.17 24.33
N GLY A 562 -8.07 -11.33 23.62
CA GLY A 562 -7.81 -9.89 23.47
C GLY A 562 -7.16 -9.53 22.14
N THR A 563 -6.85 -8.25 22.01
CA THR A 563 -6.45 -7.62 20.74
C THR A 563 -5.02 -7.09 20.87
N VAL A 564 -4.15 -7.43 19.92
CA VAL A 564 -2.86 -6.75 19.78
C VAL A 564 -3.10 -5.37 19.16
N GLN A 565 -2.28 -4.39 19.53
CA GLN A 565 -2.55 -2.99 19.20
C GLN A 565 -1.59 -2.46 18.13
N ALA A 566 -2.14 -1.73 17.16
CA ALA A 566 -1.39 -1.06 16.11
C ALA A 566 -0.32 -0.12 16.68
N GLY A 567 0.85 -0.10 16.03
CA GLY A 567 1.99 0.73 16.41
C GLY A 567 2.83 0.17 17.58
N ASN A 568 2.42 -0.93 18.21
CA ASN A 568 3.23 -1.61 19.22
C ASN A 568 4.01 -2.78 18.62
N THR A 569 5.18 -3.05 19.20
CA THR A 569 5.99 -4.23 18.89
C THR A 569 5.64 -5.37 19.84
N TYR A 570 5.38 -6.55 19.29
CA TYR A 570 5.12 -7.78 20.02
C TYR A 570 6.16 -8.83 19.68
N ARG A 571 6.74 -9.46 20.72
CA ARG A 571 7.68 -10.56 20.60
C ARG A 571 6.95 -11.90 20.65
N PHE A 572 7.04 -12.66 19.58
CA PHE A 572 6.62 -14.05 19.51
C PHE A 572 7.81 -14.93 19.89
N SER A 573 7.77 -15.58 21.04
CA SER A 573 8.93 -16.32 21.56
C SER A 573 8.62 -17.76 21.93
N TYR A 574 9.61 -18.61 21.70
CA TYR A 574 9.58 -20.06 21.87
C TYR A 574 10.74 -20.43 22.79
N ARG A 575 10.42 -20.63 24.06
CA ARG A 575 11.40 -20.80 25.12
C ARG A 575 11.48 -22.25 25.57
N SER A 576 12.68 -22.80 25.54
CA SER A 576 12.95 -24.12 26.11
C SER A 576 12.82 -24.12 27.63
N VAL A 577 12.01 -25.03 28.16
CA VAL A 577 11.88 -25.32 29.59
C VAL A 577 12.54 -26.67 29.86
N ILE A 578 13.78 -26.67 30.36
CA ILE A 578 14.53 -27.91 30.64
C ILE A 578 13.71 -28.84 31.56
N PRO A 579 13.40 -30.09 31.16
CA PRO A 579 12.88 -31.10 32.07
C PRO A 579 13.97 -31.58 33.02
N ALA A 580 13.57 -32.00 34.22
CA ALA A 580 14.42 -32.42 35.34
C ALA A 580 15.41 -33.58 35.08
N THR A 581 15.51 -34.11 33.86
CA THR A 581 16.33 -35.29 33.51
C THR A 581 17.18 -35.10 32.25
N GLY A 582 17.84 -33.96 32.10
CA GLY A 582 19.19 -33.86 31.52
C GLY A 582 19.50 -34.50 30.16
N GLY A 583 18.56 -34.59 29.21
CA GLY A 583 18.90 -35.07 27.87
C GLY A 583 17.81 -34.88 26.80
N GLY A 584 17.95 -33.82 25.99
CA GLY A 584 17.59 -33.78 24.56
C GLY A 584 16.41 -32.89 24.12
N GLY A 585 16.70 -31.63 23.78
CA GLY A 585 16.14 -30.85 22.65
C GLY A 585 14.64 -30.63 22.49
N ASN A 586 14.16 -29.39 22.60
CA ASN A 586 12.84 -29.00 22.08
C ASN A 586 12.96 -28.70 20.58
N LEU A 587 12.26 -29.44 19.74
CA LEU A 587 12.22 -29.21 18.28
C LEU A 587 11.02 -28.33 17.93
N LEU A 588 11.26 -27.33 17.09
CA LEU A 588 10.29 -26.35 16.62
C LEU A 588 10.26 -26.31 15.08
N ASP A 589 9.06 -26.20 14.52
CA ASP A 589 8.83 -26.13 13.09
C ASP A 589 7.47 -25.44 12.79
N GLY A 590 7.25 -24.96 11.56
CA GLY A 590 5.98 -24.41 11.06
C GLY A 590 5.35 -23.29 11.92
N ALA A 591 6.18 -22.44 12.53
CA ALA A 591 5.74 -21.33 13.38
C ALA A 591 5.08 -20.21 12.55
N SER A 592 3.86 -19.83 12.90
CA SER A 592 3.09 -18.82 12.18
C SER A 592 2.12 -18.12 13.12
N PHE A 593 1.68 -16.93 12.70
CA PHE A 593 0.43 -16.37 13.18
C PHE A 593 -0.30 -15.70 12.01
N GLU A 594 -1.61 -15.58 12.17
CA GLU A 594 -2.52 -14.90 11.25
C GLU A 594 -3.33 -13.87 12.04
N ILE A 595 -3.83 -12.87 11.30
CA ILE A 595 -4.65 -11.79 11.83
C ILE A 595 -6.12 -12.16 11.67
N ASP A 596 -6.91 -11.77 12.66
CA ASP A 596 -8.37 -11.86 12.71
C ASP A 596 -8.85 -10.47 13.20
N ARG A 597 -9.26 -9.61 12.26
CA ARG A 597 -9.48 -8.18 12.53
C ARG A 597 -10.78 -7.88 13.26
N ASP A 598 -11.83 -8.65 13.04
CA ASP A 598 -13.15 -8.47 13.65
C ASP A 598 -13.43 -9.47 14.78
N ALA A 599 -12.51 -10.40 15.03
CA ALA A 599 -12.54 -11.34 16.15
C ALA A 599 -13.79 -12.25 16.12
N ASP A 600 -14.14 -12.71 14.93
CA ASP A 600 -15.25 -13.63 14.68
C ASP A 600 -14.79 -15.12 14.71
N GLY A 601 -13.48 -15.36 14.61
CA GLY A 601 -12.85 -16.68 14.60
C GLY A 601 -12.38 -17.16 13.23
N LEU A 602 -12.65 -16.42 12.16
CA LEU A 602 -12.00 -16.54 10.86
C LEU A 602 -10.75 -15.65 10.83
N THR A 603 -9.78 -16.01 9.99
CA THR A 603 -8.61 -15.16 9.79
C THR A 603 -8.78 -14.36 8.52
N ASP A 604 -8.22 -13.15 8.48
CA ASP A 604 -8.21 -12.30 7.28
C ASP A 604 -7.77 -13.01 6.00
N SER A 605 -6.96 -14.07 6.14
CA SER A 605 -6.42 -14.85 5.02
C SER A 605 -7.47 -15.74 4.35
N VAL A 606 -8.50 -16.17 5.09
CA VAL A 606 -9.61 -16.98 4.57
C VAL A 606 -10.81 -16.13 4.15
N GLU A 607 -10.88 -14.89 4.61
CA GLU A 607 -11.95 -13.92 4.38
C GLU A 607 -11.68 -13.04 3.15
N THR A 608 -12.15 -13.50 2.00
CA THR A 608 -11.76 -12.91 0.71
C THR A 608 -12.56 -11.68 0.30
N ASN A 609 -13.57 -11.29 1.06
CA ASN A 609 -14.50 -10.18 0.78
C ASN A 609 -15.08 -10.22 -0.64
N THR A 610 -15.38 -11.43 -1.11
CA THR A 610 -15.96 -11.66 -2.44
C THR A 610 -17.48 -11.70 -2.41
N GLY A 611 -18.09 -11.81 -1.22
CA GLY A 611 -19.52 -12.06 -1.05
C GLY A 611 -19.94 -13.42 -1.61
N THR A 612 -19.03 -14.38 -1.69
CA THR A 612 -19.30 -15.72 -2.23
C THR A 612 -18.54 -16.77 -1.44
N PHE A 613 -19.26 -17.58 -0.68
CA PHE A 613 -18.67 -18.71 0.03
C PHE A 613 -18.21 -19.82 -0.93
N VAL A 614 -16.94 -20.17 -0.83
CA VAL A 614 -16.32 -21.26 -1.61
C VAL A 614 -15.98 -22.44 -0.71
N SER A 615 -15.36 -22.18 0.45
CA SER A 615 -14.99 -23.17 1.46
C SER A 615 -14.61 -22.50 2.78
N ALA A 616 -14.39 -23.28 3.85
CA ALA A 616 -13.83 -22.77 5.11
C ALA A 616 -12.42 -22.17 5.00
N SER A 617 -11.76 -22.31 3.85
CA SER A 617 -10.45 -21.69 3.54
C SER A 617 -10.56 -20.54 2.55
N ASN A 618 -11.79 -20.18 2.16
CA ASN A 618 -12.16 -19.08 1.28
C ASN A 618 -13.65 -18.80 1.48
N THR A 619 -13.96 -18.07 2.55
CA THR A 619 -15.33 -17.89 3.06
C THR A 619 -16.09 -16.82 2.29
N GLY A 620 -15.39 -15.91 1.61
CA GLY A 620 -16.01 -14.79 0.91
C GLY A 620 -16.56 -13.69 1.81
N THR A 621 -16.46 -13.86 3.13
CA THR A 621 -16.84 -12.92 4.18
C THR A 621 -15.90 -11.71 4.22
N ASN A 622 -16.32 -10.65 4.88
CA ASN A 622 -15.57 -9.40 4.97
C ASN A 622 -14.71 -9.38 6.23
N PRO A 623 -13.36 -9.29 6.13
CA PRO A 623 -12.43 -9.36 7.27
C PRO A 623 -12.39 -8.12 8.17
N LEU A 624 -13.50 -7.40 8.26
CA LEU A 624 -13.71 -6.20 9.07
C LEU A 624 -15.10 -6.19 9.71
N ASP A 625 -15.88 -7.24 9.51
CA ASP A 625 -17.29 -7.34 9.80
C ASP A 625 -17.57 -8.74 10.32
N ASP A 626 -17.85 -8.85 11.62
CA ASP A 626 -17.94 -10.16 12.28
C ASP A 626 -19.21 -10.94 11.94
N ASP A 627 -20.13 -10.36 11.17
CA ASP A 627 -21.44 -10.89 10.73
C ASP A 627 -21.77 -10.30 9.34
N THR A 628 -21.23 -10.93 8.28
CA THR A 628 -21.21 -10.40 6.92
C THR A 628 -22.63 -10.26 6.33
N ASP A 629 -23.56 -11.16 6.65
CA ASP A 629 -24.93 -11.12 6.13
C ASP A 629 -25.96 -10.51 7.10
N ASN A 630 -25.52 -10.14 8.29
CA ASN A 630 -26.27 -9.42 9.32
C ASN A 630 -27.49 -10.19 9.83
N ASP A 631 -27.40 -11.52 9.90
CA ASP A 631 -28.44 -12.36 10.46
C ASP A 631 -28.38 -12.45 11.99
N GLY A 632 -27.21 -12.18 12.58
CA GLY A 632 -26.94 -12.22 14.02
C GLY A 632 -26.08 -13.39 14.51
N LEU A 633 -25.62 -14.28 13.62
CA LEU A 633 -24.52 -15.21 13.84
C LEU A 633 -23.21 -14.58 13.37
N LYS A 634 -22.10 -14.97 13.99
CA LYS A 634 -20.77 -14.57 13.52
C LYS A 634 -20.34 -15.47 12.37
N ASP A 635 -19.64 -14.92 11.37
CA ASP A 635 -19.18 -15.67 10.20
C ASP A 635 -18.38 -16.93 10.60
N GLY A 636 -17.48 -16.81 11.58
CA GLY A 636 -16.74 -17.94 12.14
C GLY A 636 -17.60 -18.95 12.91
N GLU A 637 -18.68 -18.52 13.57
CA GLU A 637 -19.63 -19.42 14.23
C GLU A 637 -20.42 -20.23 13.19
N GLU A 638 -20.83 -19.60 12.11
CA GLU A 638 -21.49 -20.25 10.99
C GLU A 638 -20.61 -21.32 10.34
N VAL A 639 -19.35 -20.98 10.02
CA VAL A 639 -18.44 -21.92 9.36
C VAL A 639 -18.06 -23.09 10.26
N PHE A 640 -17.80 -22.86 11.55
CA PHE A 640 -17.22 -23.88 12.44
C PHE A 640 -18.23 -24.57 13.37
N VAL A 641 -19.39 -23.97 13.63
CA VAL A 641 -20.40 -24.51 14.57
C VAL A 641 -21.64 -25.00 13.83
N TYR A 642 -22.29 -24.13 13.04
CA TYR A 642 -23.56 -24.48 12.39
C TYR A 642 -23.39 -25.15 11.02
N GLY A 643 -22.28 -24.86 10.33
CA GLY A 643 -22.00 -25.30 8.96
C GLY A 643 -22.85 -24.58 7.91
N THR A 644 -23.38 -23.41 8.24
CA THR A 644 -24.17 -22.53 7.37
C THR A 644 -23.27 -21.70 6.45
N ASN A 645 -23.88 -20.96 5.53
CA ASN A 645 -23.18 -20.12 4.57
C ASN A 645 -23.11 -18.66 5.08
N PRO A 646 -21.93 -18.17 5.50
CA PRO A 646 -21.79 -16.89 6.21
C PRO A 646 -21.96 -15.63 5.34
N VAL A 647 -22.48 -15.77 4.13
CA VAL A 647 -22.84 -14.64 3.27
C VAL A 647 -24.31 -14.68 2.87
N LEU A 648 -25.10 -15.56 3.48
CA LEU A 648 -26.51 -15.77 3.24
C LEU A 648 -27.25 -15.93 4.57
N ALA A 649 -27.99 -14.90 4.98
CA ALA A 649 -28.77 -14.91 6.21
C ALA A 649 -29.78 -16.05 6.35
N ASP A 650 -30.10 -16.77 5.26
CA ASP A 650 -31.01 -17.90 5.15
C ASP A 650 -30.34 -18.93 4.22
N THR A 651 -29.66 -19.92 4.82
CA THR A 651 -28.77 -20.83 4.09
C THR A 651 -29.53 -21.81 3.21
N ASP A 652 -30.69 -22.31 3.65
CA ASP A 652 -31.47 -23.31 2.94
C ASP A 652 -32.65 -22.75 2.12
N GLY A 653 -32.94 -21.46 2.27
CA GLY A 653 -33.85 -20.68 1.45
C GLY A 653 -35.32 -20.84 1.81
N ASP A 654 -35.64 -21.22 3.04
CA ASP A 654 -37.01 -21.45 3.50
C ASP A 654 -37.72 -20.17 4.01
N GLY A 655 -36.93 -19.12 4.31
CA GLY A 655 -37.38 -17.83 4.82
C GLY A 655 -37.22 -17.60 6.33
N LEU A 656 -36.61 -18.53 7.07
CA LEU A 656 -36.03 -18.33 8.40
C LEU A 656 -34.57 -17.92 8.26
N ASN A 657 -34.07 -17.14 9.23
CA ASN A 657 -32.65 -16.81 9.26
C ASN A 657 -31.90 -17.88 10.05
N ASP A 658 -30.66 -18.18 9.70
CA ASP A 658 -29.88 -19.25 10.32
C ASP A 658 -29.82 -19.11 11.86
N ASN A 659 -29.74 -17.87 12.36
CA ASN A 659 -29.72 -17.57 13.79
C ASN A 659 -30.97 -17.99 14.59
N VAL A 660 -32.12 -18.20 13.95
CA VAL A 660 -33.35 -18.66 14.63
C VAL A 660 -33.45 -20.19 14.71
N GLU A 661 -32.60 -20.90 13.95
CA GLU A 661 -32.69 -22.33 13.73
C GLU A 661 -31.60 -23.07 14.50
N THR A 662 -31.90 -23.38 15.76
CA THR A 662 -30.89 -23.85 16.72
C THR A 662 -30.49 -25.32 16.57
N LYS A 663 -31.11 -26.08 15.65
CA LYS A 663 -30.90 -27.52 15.43
C LYS A 663 -31.07 -28.38 16.69
N THR A 664 -31.83 -27.89 17.67
CA THR A 664 -32.07 -28.61 18.93
C THR A 664 -33.10 -29.72 18.78
N GLY A 665 -33.90 -29.71 17.71
CA GLY A 665 -35.03 -30.61 17.49
C GLY A 665 -36.17 -30.35 18.46
N THR A 666 -36.25 -29.15 19.05
CA THR A 666 -37.32 -28.76 19.98
C THR A 666 -37.64 -27.29 19.78
N TYR A 667 -38.82 -27.00 19.27
CA TYR A 667 -39.27 -25.63 19.13
C TYR A 667 -39.46 -24.96 20.50
N VAL A 668 -38.87 -23.77 20.65
CA VAL A 668 -38.98 -22.92 21.82
C VAL A 668 -39.84 -21.69 21.50
N SER A 669 -39.58 -21.00 20.39
CA SER A 669 -40.30 -19.79 19.96
C SER A 669 -40.03 -19.46 18.49
N GLY A 670 -40.68 -18.42 17.93
CA GLY A 670 -40.39 -17.96 16.56
C GLY A 670 -39.01 -17.33 16.34
N THR A 671 -38.19 -17.19 17.40
CA THR A 671 -36.77 -16.78 17.32
C THR A 671 -35.83 -17.90 17.80
N ASP A 672 -36.37 -19.09 18.04
CA ASP A 672 -35.65 -20.32 18.40
C ASP A 672 -36.58 -21.49 18.04
N THR A 673 -36.63 -21.80 16.74
CA THR A 673 -37.55 -22.77 16.15
C THR A 673 -37.11 -24.22 16.41
N GLY A 674 -35.84 -24.42 16.79
CA GLY A 674 -35.25 -25.74 16.99
C GLY A 674 -35.04 -26.54 15.69
N THR A 675 -35.30 -25.93 14.53
CA THR A 675 -35.15 -26.49 13.19
C THR A 675 -33.69 -26.52 12.75
N ASP A 676 -33.38 -27.24 11.68
CA ASP A 676 -32.02 -27.42 11.15
C ASP A 676 -31.77 -26.41 10.00
N PRO A 677 -30.89 -25.40 10.14
CA PRO A 677 -30.67 -24.31 9.17
C PRO A 677 -30.10 -24.75 7.80
N LEU A 678 -29.92 -26.05 7.62
CA LEU A 678 -29.43 -26.66 6.39
C LEU A 678 -30.55 -27.44 5.67
N LYS A 679 -31.78 -27.33 6.14
CA LYS A 679 -32.95 -28.07 5.67
C LYS A 679 -34.21 -27.23 5.78
N ALA A 680 -34.66 -26.77 4.62
CA ALA A 680 -35.92 -26.03 4.53
C ALA A 680 -37.17 -26.77 5.06
N ASP A 681 -37.10 -28.09 5.24
CA ASP A 681 -38.13 -28.97 5.80
C ASP A 681 -37.43 -29.92 6.79
N THR A 682 -37.46 -29.57 8.08
CA THR A 682 -36.65 -30.23 9.11
C THR A 682 -37.13 -31.66 9.40
N ASP A 683 -38.44 -31.89 9.45
CA ASP A 683 -39.03 -33.17 9.80
C ASP A 683 -39.44 -34.04 8.59
N GLY A 684 -39.39 -33.47 7.38
CA GLY A 684 -39.51 -34.16 6.10
C GLY A 684 -40.95 -34.44 5.69
N ASP A 685 -41.89 -33.62 6.13
CA ASP A 685 -43.32 -33.84 5.93
C ASP A 685 -43.89 -33.16 4.66
N GLY A 686 -43.09 -32.30 4.03
CA GLY A 686 -43.40 -31.56 2.81
C GLY A 686 -43.79 -30.09 3.01
N LEU A 687 -43.78 -29.58 4.24
CA LEU A 687 -43.90 -28.15 4.55
C LEU A 687 -42.51 -27.55 4.83
N ASN A 688 -42.38 -26.24 4.56
CA ASN A 688 -41.17 -25.53 4.95
C ASN A 688 -41.27 -25.07 6.40
N ASP A 689 -40.17 -25.08 7.14
CA ASP A 689 -40.13 -24.73 8.56
C ASP A 689 -40.74 -23.33 8.83
N LYS A 690 -40.52 -22.37 7.93
CA LYS A 690 -41.09 -21.01 7.99
C LYS A 690 -42.61 -20.96 8.10
N VAL A 691 -43.34 -21.90 7.50
CA VAL A 691 -44.82 -21.86 7.49
C VAL A 691 -45.42 -22.45 8.76
N GLU A 692 -44.61 -23.09 9.59
CA GLU A 692 -45.02 -23.88 10.75
C GLU A 692 -44.79 -23.12 12.06
N THR A 693 -45.83 -22.41 12.50
CA THR A 693 -45.70 -21.42 13.57
C THR A 693 -45.87 -21.97 14.99
N LYS A 694 -46.16 -23.27 15.13
CA LYS A 694 -46.52 -23.94 16.39
C LYS A 694 -47.59 -23.22 17.22
N THR A 695 -48.50 -22.51 16.56
CA THR A 695 -49.60 -21.83 17.22
C THR A 695 -50.75 -22.77 17.57
N GLY A 696 -50.75 -24.00 17.04
CA GLY A 696 -51.83 -24.97 17.16
C GLY A 696 -53.11 -24.56 16.43
N THR A 697 -53.04 -23.55 15.57
CA THR A 697 -54.19 -22.98 14.86
C THR A 697 -53.88 -22.85 13.39
N PHE A 698 -54.55 -23.62 12.55
CA PHE A 698 -54.43 -23.48 11.10
C PHE A 698 -55.05 -22.18 10.61
N VAL A 699 -54.19 -21.29 10.07
CA VAL A 699 -54.61 -20.03 9.45
C VAL A 699 -54.65 -20.18 7.93
N SER A 700 -53.60 -20.74 7.34
CA SER A 700 -53.48 -20.97 5.88
C SER A 700 -52.32 -21.92 5.55
N ALA A 701 -52.14 -22.27 4.27
CA ALA A 701 -50.98 -23.05 3.82
C ALA A 701 -49.62 -22.34 4.01
N THR A 702 -49.60 -21.04 4.31
CA THR A 702 -48.37 -20.27 4.62
C THR A 702 -48.26 -19.89 6.10
N ASP A 703 -49.18 -20.39 6.92
CA ASP A 703 -49.20 -20.27 8.40
C ASP A 703 -50.08 -21.41 8.91
N THR A 704 -49.47 -22.59 8.95
CA THR A 704 -50.15 -23.86 9.20
C THR A 704 -50.44 -24.07 10.68
N GLY A 705 -49.69 -23.40 11.56
CA GLY A 705 -49.79 -23.56 13.00
C GLY A 705 -49.21 -24.86 13.56
N THR A 706 -48.64 -25.70 12.70
CA THR A 706 -48.02 -27.01 13.01
C THR A 706 -46.65 -26.84 13.65
N ASP A 707 -46.10 -27.92 14.21
CA ASP A 707 -44.80 -27.95 14.88
C ASP A 707 -43.71 -28.37 13.89
N PRO A 708 -42.76 -27.48 13.49
CA PRO A 708 -41.79 -27.72 12.40
C PRO A 708 -40.78 -28.86 12.63
N VAL A 709 -40.86 -29.55 13.77
CA VAL A 709 -39.99 -30.66 14.12
C VAL A 709 -40.78 -31.95 14.36
N VAL A 710 -42.06 -31.96 14.01
CA VAL A 710 -43.00 -33.07 14.20
C VAL A 710 -43.91 -33.21 12.98
N ALA A 711 -43.55 -34.15 12.10
CA ALA A 711 -44.23 -34.38 10.83
C ALA A 711 -45.75 -34.72 10.90
N ASP A 712 -46.30 -34.95 12.08
CA ASP A 712 -47.72 -35.23 12.34
C ASP A 712 -48.06 -34.56 13.68
N THR A 713 -48.43 -33.28 13.63
CA THR A 713 -48.56 -32.41 14.81
C THR A 713 -49.65 -32.89 15.76
N ASP A 714 -50.76 -33.42 15.24
CA ASP A 714 -51.90 -33.86 16.05
C ASP A 714 -51.92 -35.36 16.36
N GLY A 715 -51.06 -36.14 15.71
CA GLY A 715 -50.81 -37.54 15.99
C GLY A 715 -51.89 -38.48 15.46
N ASP A 716 -52.63 -38.10 14.41
CA ASP A 716 -53.70 -38.93 13.85
C ASP A 716 -53.24 -39.92 12.76
N GLY A 717 -51.97 -39.81 12.34
CA GLY A 717 -51.30 -40.72 11.42
C GLY A 717 -51.25 -40.24 9.96
N VAL A 718 -51.64 -38.99 9.68
CA VAL A 718 -51.40 -38.29 8.42
C VAL A 718 -50.42 -37.14 8.69
N SER A 719 -49.50 -36.87 7.77
CA SER A 719 -48.54 -35.78 7.98
C SER A 719 -49.15 -34.41 7.68
N ASP A 720 -48.63 -33.38 8.32
CA ASP A 720 -49.19 -32.03 8.22
C ASP A 720 -49.16 -31.51 6.77
N GLY A 721 -48.07 -31.76 6.05
CA GLY A 721 -47.94 -31.44 4.63
C GLY A 721 -48.93 -32.16 3.71
N VAL A 722 -49.30 -33.40 4.03
CA VAL A 722 -50.34 -34.14 3.29
C VAL A 722 -51.71 -33.51 3.53
N GLU A 723 -51.98 -33.12 4.77
CA GLU A 723 -53.24 -32.47 5.13
C GLU A 723 -53.41 -31.10 4.47
N VAL A 724 -52.36 -30.28 4.49
CA VAL A 724 -52.38 -28.98 3.80
C VAL A 724 -52.60 -29.17 2.31
N ALA A 725 -51.96 -30.17 1.69
CA ALA A 725 -52.16 -30.50 0.27
C ALA A 725 -53.59 -30.98 -0.04
N ASP A 726 -54.24 -31.66 0.90
CA ASP A 726 -55.62 -32.15 0.78
C ASP A 726 -56.68 -31.13 1.27
N ASP A 727 -56.30 -29.89 1.55
CA ASP A 727 -57.16 -28.83 2.14
C ASP A 727 -57.87 -29.28 3.44
N THR A 728 -57.24 -30.15 4.23
CA THR A 728 -57.64 -30.46 5.62
C THR A 728 -56.84 -29.58 6.59
N ASN A 729 -57.12 -29.72 7.89
CA ASN A 729 -56.50 -28.86 8.89
C ASN A 729 -55.54 -29.73 9.74
N PRO A 730 -54.23 -29.50 9.64
CA PRO A 730 -53.19 -30.34 10.26
C PRO A 730 -53.07 -30.21 11.80
N ASN A 731 -53.96 -29.44 12.44
CA ASN A 731 -53.96 -29.28 13.90
C ASN A 731 -55.19 -29.94 14.54
N ASN A 732 -55.86 -30.85 13.84
CA ASN A 732 -56.99 -31.59 14.41
C ASN A 732 -57.16 -32.95 13.74
N THR A 733 -57.50 -33.95 14.56
CA THR A 733 -57.52 -35.38 14.20
C THR A 733 -58.63 -35.81 13.21
N PHE A 734 -59.12 -34.94 12.33
CA PHE A 734 -60.27 -35.19 11.45
C PHE A 734 -59.97 -34.83 9.98
N ASN A 735 -59.44 -35.82 9.25
CA ASN A 735 -58.84 -35.57 7.92
C ASN A 735 -59.82 -35.85 6.75
N PHE A 736 -61.13 -35.60 6.95
CA PHE A 736 -62.17 -35.99 5.98
C PHE A 736 -62.63 -34.86 5.06
N LYS A 737 -62.24 -34.93 3.78
CA LYS A 737 -62.85 -34.16 2.68
C LYS A 737 -64.20 -34.77 2.26
N THR A 738 -65.29 -34.46 2.97
CA THR A 738 -66.62 -34.97 2.59
C THR A 738 -67.24 -34.16 1.44
N THR A 739 -67.09 -34.64 0.21
CA THR A 739 -67.90 -34.15 -0.94
C THR A 739 -69.20 -34.94 -1.02
N ALA A 740 -70.30 -34.39 -0.51
CA ALA A 740 -71.63 -34.99 -0.67
C ALA A 740 -72.40 -34.29 -1.81
N ASN A 741 -72.50 -34.96 -2.96
CA ASN A 741 -73.33 -34.51 -4.08
C ASN A 741 -74.81 -34.87 -3.81
N PHE A 742 -75.60 -33.89 -3.39
CA PHE A 742 -77.05 -34.05 -3.24
C PHE A 742 -77.76 -33.62 -4.53
N GLY A 743 -78.31 -34.58 -5.28
CA GLY A 743 -79.22 -34.26 -6.38
C GLY A 743 -80.48 -33.57 -5.85
N TYR A 744 -80.76 -32.35 -6.31
CA TYR A 744 -81.93 -31.58 -5.86
C TYR A 744 -83.23 -32.19 -6.41
N THR A 745 -84.01 -32.87 -5.56
CA THR A 745 -85.33 -33.42 -5.91
C THR A 745 -86.51 -32.69 -5.25
N GLY A 746 -86.25 -31.56 -4.58
CA GLY A 746 -87.24 -30.73 -3.90
C GLY A 746 -87.55 -31.19 -2.47
N GLY A 747 -87.60 -30.23 -1.53
CA GLY A 747 -87.82 -30.45 -0.10
C GLY A 747 -86.64 -30.01 0.78
N PHE A 748 -86.86 -29.87 2.10
CA PHE A 748 -85.79 -29.63 3.08
C PHE A 748 -84.92 -30.89 3.22
N GLN A 749 -83.60 -30.75 3.11
CA GLN A 749 -82.65 -31.82 3.40
C GLN A 749 -81.91 -31.53 4.71
N THR A 750 -81.81 -32.55 5.54
CA THR A 750 -81.04 -32.53 6.79
C THR A 750 -79.81 -33.41 6.64
N PHE A 751 -78.65 -32.87 6.99
CA PHE A 751 -77.41 -33.62 7.13
C PHE A 751 -76.89 -33.40 8.55
N THR A 752 -76.27 -34.42 9.12
CA THR A 752 -75.64 -34.31 10.43
C THR A 752 -74.22 -33.82 10.21
N VAL A 753 -73.91 -32.65 10.76
CA VAL A 753 -72.54 -32.18 10.89
C VAL A 753 -71.93 -32.93 12.08
N PRO A 754 -70.88 -33.74 11.90
CA PRO A 754 -70.16 -34.34 13.02
C PRO A 754 -69.70 -33.27 14.01
N GLU A 755 -69.73 -33.61 15.30
CA GLU A 755 -69.27 -32.72 16.36
C GLU A 755 -67.79 -32.37 16.10
N GLY A 756 -67.44 -31.07 16.02
CA GLY A 756 -66.09 -30.60 15.73
C GLY A 756 -65.87 -30.00 14.33
N VAL A 757 -66.79 -30.16 13.38
CA VAL A 757 -66.66 -29.52 12.05
C VAL A 757 -66.92 -28.02 12.16
N SER A 758 -65.86 -27.23 11.95
CA SER A 758 -65.88 -25.76 12.07
C SER A 758 -66.38 -25.04 10.83
N ARG A 759 -66.35 -25.70 9.65
CA ARG A 759 -66.80 -25.12 8.38
C ARG A 759 -67.45 -26.15 7.48
N VAL A 760 -68.62 -25.80 6.94
CA VAL A 760 -69.33 -26.59 5.92
C VAL A 760 -69.53 -25.71 4.70
N SER A 761 -69.06 -26.15 3.54
CA SER A 761 -69.19 -25.42 2.28
C SER A 761 -70.21 -26.13 1.37
N PHE A 762 -71.09 -25.36 0.72
CA PHE A 762 -72.06 -25.88 -0.25
C PHE A 762 -71.83 -25.23 -1.61
N SER A 763 -71.90 -26.00 -2.69
CA SER A 763 -72.01 -25.48 -4.04
C SER A 763 -73.33 -25.96 -4.67
N LEU A 764 -74.02 -25.08 -5.39
CA LEU A 764 -75.24 -25.41 -6.14
C LEU A 764 -74.93 -25.34 -7.62
N GLN A 765 -75.07 -26.46 -8.32
CA GLN A 765 -74.99 -26.51 -9.77
C GLN A 765 -76.37 -26.87 -10.32
N GLY A 766 -76.86 -26.11 -11.30
CA GLY A 766 -78.05 -26.50 -12.06
C GLY A 766 -77.84 -27.87 -12.71
N ALA A 767 -78.92 -28.64 -12.92
CA ALA A 767 -78.84 -29.95 -13.59
C ALA A 767 -78.26 -29.87 -15.03
N ASP A 768 -78.12 -28.66 -15.57
CA ASP A 768 -77.55 -28.30 -16.87
C ASP A 768 -76.16 -27.65 -16.79
N GLY A 769 -75.57 -27.52 -15.59
CA GLY A 769 -74.25 -26.91 -15.38
C GLY A 769 -74.27 -25.38 -15.22
N ALA A 770 -75.43 -24.72 -15.24
CA ALA A 770 -75.52 -23.26 -15.06
C ALA A 770 -75.57 -22.86 -13.56
N ASN A 771 -74.94 -21.72 -13.24
CA ASN A 771 -74.98 -21.14 -11.89
C ASN A 771 -76.37 -20.53 -11.59
N PHE A 772 -76.96 -20.87 -10.44
CA PHE A 772 -78.21 -20.25 -9.97
C PHE A 772 -78.00 -18.75 -9.70
N GLN A 773 -78.80 -17.87 -10.32
CA GLN A 773 -78.65 -16.42 -10.17
C GLN A 773 -79.38 -15.81 -8.96
N ASN A 774 -80.30 -16.53 -8.29
CA ASN A 774 -81.06 -16.01 -7.13
C ASN A 774 -81.60 -17.15 -6.25
N GLY A 775 -80.77 -17.68 -5.34
CA GLY A 775 -81.17 -18.65 -4.31
C GLY A 775 -80.90 -18.13 -2.90
N TRP A 776 -81.76 -18.45 -1.95
CA TRP A 776 -81.57 -18.14 -0.53
C TRP A 776 -81.27 -19.45 0.23
N PHE A 777 -80.24 -19.45 1.07
CA PHE A 777 -80.01 -20.52 2.05
C PHE A 777 -80.76 -20.18 3.34
N VAL A 778 -81.39 -21.17 3.96
CA VAL A 778 -81.93 -21.06 5.33
C VAL A 778 -81.27 -22.14 6.15
N PHE A 779 -80.41 -21.75 7.08
CA PHE A 779 -79.84 -22.64 8.08
C PHE A 779 -80.72 -22.60 9.32
N GLY A 780 -81.07 -23.76 9.86
CA GLY A 780 -81.78 -23.88 11.13
C GLY A 780 -81.22 -25.06 11.92
N GLY A 781 -80.75 -24.79 13.13
CA GLY A 781 -80.36 -25.84 14.07
C GLY A 781 -81.59 -26.40 14.79
N GLN A 782 -81.49 -27.62 15.33
CA GLN A 782 -82.46 -28.07 16.34
C GLN A 782 -82.29 -27.20 17.60
N GLY A 783 -83.00 -26.06 17.66
CA GLY A 783 -82.98 -25.18 18.83
C GLY A 783 -83.22 -23.68 18.59
N GLY A 784 -83.31 -23.20 17.35
CA GLY A 784 -83.57 -21.77 17.07
C GLY A 784 -83.11 -21.36 15.68
#